data_AF-A0A1S3PCL0-F1
#
_entry.id   AF-A0A1S3PCL0-F1
#
_cell.length_a   1.000
_cell.length_b   1.000
_cell.length_c   1.000
_cell.angle_alpha   90.00
_cell.angle_beta   90.00
_cell.angle_gamma   90.00
#
_symmetry.space_group_name_H-M   'P 1'
#
loop_
_entity.id
_entity.type
_entity.pdbx_description
1 polymer ?
#
loop_
_entity_poly.entity_id
_entity_poly.type
_entity_poly.pdbx_seq_one_letter_code
_entity_poly.pdbx_strand_id
1 'polypeptide(L)'
;MAACRRVPLMLLMSVLLYMHPIRGQKSANSVIANTAVRVNIQAQNQAAVPAAVNGGSPVVAASPPRRRSSGWKLAEEGACREDLTRLCPKHSWNNNLAVLECLQDRKEETEIAADCNHLLWNYKLNLTTDPKFESVAVEVCKTTITDIKECAAEERGKGYLVSCLVDHRGNITEYQCNQYITKMTSIVFSDYRLICGFMGNCREDINSLHCGSISTGEKDVHSQGEVIACLEKGLVREAEEQPGVHAIRPDCKKAIMRVAELSSDDFHLDRYLYFSCREDRERFCENTPAGEGRVYKCLFNHKFEEAMSEKCREALTTRQKLITQDYKVSYSLAKACKTDLRKYRCSVDTNMPRAREARLSYLLLCLESAVHRGRTVSGECQGEMLDYRRMLMEDFSLSPEIVLHCRGEIEAHCSGLHRKGRTLHCLMRVGREDMGTIDNLCQKALQTLIQEADPGADYRIDRALNEACESVIQTACKHIRNGDPMILSCLMEHLYTEKMVEDCEHRLLELQYFIARDWKLDPILYKKCQGDASRLCHTHSWNETSEMMPPGAIFSCLYRHAYRTEEQGRRLSRDCKVEVQRILHQRALDVKLDPELQRRCMTDLGKWCSEKTESGQELECLQDHLEELVSECRDVVGNLTELASEDIQIETLLMRACEPVIQSHCHEVADNHIDTGDLMECLVQNKHQKEMNDKCAVGVTHFQLVQIKDFRFSYKFKMACKEDVLKLCPNIKKKVDVVLCLSTTVRNDTLQDVKEQRVSVKCRKQLRVEELEMSEDVRLEPELYDSCKQDIGRLCQNVAFGNAQVIECLKENKRQLTQRCHHRVFKLQEVEMMDPELDFQLMRVCKQMIRRFCTEADAKNMLQCLKQNKNSELMDPKCKQMITKRQITQNTDYRLNPVLRKSCKADIPKFCQSILNKATGDSELEGQVVSCLKLKYADQRLSPDCEDQIRVILQESALDYRLDPQLQIHCTDEISRLCPEEAAAQEQTGQVEECLKVNLLKIKVEGCKKEVLNILKESKADIFVDPVLHTACALDIKHQCAAIPPGRGRQMSCLMEALQDKRVRLQPECKKRLQDRIDMWNYAAKVAPAEGFSDLAMQVMTSPSKTYILAMIGLSVCILFLFGLMCGRITKRLMQEQKDR
;
A
#
# COMPACT_ATOMS: atom_id res chain seq x y z
N MET A 1 26.20 44.53 -10.62
CA MET A 1 27.20 45.03 -11.59
C MET A 1 26.46 45.97 -12.53
N ALA A 2 26.91 47.23 -12.64
CA ALA A 2 26.16 48.39 -13.17
C ALA A 2 24.94 48.86 -12.34
N ALA A 3 25.19 49.57 -11.23
CA ALA A 3 24.17 50.29 -10.44
C ALA A 3 24.37 51.82 -10.39
N CYS A 4 25.60 52.33 -10.52
CA CYS A 4 25.92 53.76 -10.36
C CYS A 4 25.72 54.63 -11.63
N ARG A 5 24.90 54.22 -12.61
CA ARG A 5 24.79 54.99 -13.87
C ARG A 5 23.47 54.87 -14.63
N ARG A 6 22.57 55.86 -14.41
CA ARG A 6 21.70 56.49 -15.44
C ARG A 6 20.94 57.68 -14.85
N VAL A 7 21.19 58.88 -15.37
CA VAL A 7 20.30 60.03 -15.23
C VAL A 7 19.51 60.17 -16.54
N PRO A 8 18.17 60.23 -16.52
CA PRO A 8 17.38 60.49 -17.73
C PRO A 8 17.33 61.98 -18.04
N LEU A 9 17.51 62.36 -19.31
CA LEU A 9 17.17 63.70 -19.80
C LEU A 9 15.70 63.72 -20.23
N MET A 10 14.91 64.66 -19.71
CA MET A 10 13.47 64.80 -20.02
C MET A 10 13.22 65.31 -21.44
N LEU A 11 12.15 64.81 -22.07
CA LEU A 11 11.34 65.55 -23.04
C LEU A 11 9.88 65.03 -23.05
N LEU A 12 8.94 65.82 -23.56
CA LEU A 12 7.51 65.75 -23.21
C LEU A 12 6.63 64.80 -24.05
N MET A 13 5.43 64.55 -23.48
CA MET A 13 4.31 63.76 -24.03
C MET A 13 3.64 64.37 -25.28
N SER A 14 3.25 63.53 -26.26
CA SER A 14 2.02 63.63 -27.07
C SER A 14 1.88 62.41 -28.05
N VAL A 15 0.81 62.31 -28.85
CA VAL A 15 -0.46 61.66 -28.45
C VAL A 15 -1.26 61.14 -29.68
N LEU A 16 -2.03 60.05 -29.49
CA LEU A 16 -3.04 59.43 -30.41
C LEU A 16 -2.61 58.73 -31.74
N LEU A 17 -3.12 57.49 -31.88
CA LEU A 17 -3.68 56.77 -33.05
C LEU A 17 -3.29 57.18 -34.51
N TYR A 18 -2.73 56.23 -35.30
CA TYR A 18 -3.53 55.31 -36.16
C TYR A 18 -2.66 54.20 -36.81
N MET A 19 -3.22 53.41 -37.73
CA MET A 19 -2.70 52.13 -38.25
C MET A 19 -1.95 52.21 -39.60
N HIS A 20 -1.14 51.16 -39.83
CA HIS A 20 -0.61 50.63 -41.10
C HIS A 20 0.72 51.17 -41.68
N PRO A 21 1.45 50.34 -42.48
CA PRO A 21 2.91 50.50 -42.71
C PRO A 21 3.29 50.81 -44.17
N ILE A 22 4.59 51.08 -44.44
CA ILE A 22 5.42 50.52 -45.55
C ILE A 22 6.86 51.12 -45.60
N ARG A 23 7.89 50.24 -45.59
CA ARG A 23 9.19 50.25 -46.35
C ARG A 23 9.85 51.60 -46.76
N GLY A 24 11.10 51.88 -46.36
CA GLY A 24 11.81 53.09 -46.89
C GLY A 24 13.27 53.47 -46.51
N GLN A 25 14.21 52.52 -46.41
CA GLN A 25 15.67 52.65 -46.64
C GLN A 25 16.37 54.06 -46.80
N LYS A 26 17.28 54.40 -45.85
CA LYS A 26 18.56 55.18 -45.95
C LYS A 26 18.61 56.55 -46.70
N SER A 27 19.06 57.61 -46.02
CA SER A 27 20.45 58.16 -46.08
C SER A 27 20.60 59.69 -45.87
N ALA A 28 21.79 60.10 -45.40
CA ALA A 28 22.51 61.37 -45.61
C ALA A 28 22.00 62.74 -45.08
N ASN A 29 22.87 63.33 -44.25
CA ASN A 29 23.32 64.73 -44.18
C ASN A 29 22.40 65.89 -43.72
N SER A 30 22.98 66.61 -42.75
CA SER A 30 22.70 67.99 -42.31
C SER A 30 22.65 69.06 -43.42
N VAL A 31 21.99 70.21 -43.15
CA VAL A 31 22.59 71.56 -43.22
C VAL A 31 21.64 72.68 -42.70
N ILE A 32 22.08 73.40 -41.66
CA ILE A 32 22.00 74.87 -41.37
C ILE A 32 20.62 75.61 -41.31
N ALA A 33 20.61 76.69 -40.50
CA ALA A 33 19.71 77.86 -40.52
C ALA A 33 18.30 77.74 -39.88
N ASN A 34 17.76 78.77 -39.22
CA ASN A 34 18.38 80.02 -38.72
C ASN A 34 17.48 80.73 -37.66
N THR A 35 18.08 81.61 -36.82
CA THR A 35 17.55 82.86 -36.19
C THR A 35 16.13 82.91 -35.59
N ALA A 36 15.78 83.71 -34.57
CA ALA A 36 16.42 84.51 -33.50
C ALA A 36 15.21 84.95 -32.59
N VAL A 37 15.21 85.70 -31.48
CA VAL A 37 15.91 86.87 -30.88
C VAL A 37 15.51 86.79 -29.38
N ARG A 38 16.30 86.99 -28.30
CA ARG A 38 17.52 87.74 -27.97
C ARG A 38 17.37 89.24 -27.61
N VAL A 39 16.98 89.52 -26.37
CA VAL A 39 17.40 90.71 -25.58
C VAL A 39 17.57 90.19 -24.12
N ASN A 40 18.75 90.04 -23.49
CA ASN A 40 19.94 90.90 -23.30
C ASN A 40 19.68 91.98 -22.20
N ILE A 41 20.53 92.20 -21.19
CA ILE A 41 21.82 92.91 -21.27
C ILE A 41 22.66 92.66 -19.99
N GLN A 42 23.94 92.27 -20.16
CA GLN A 42 25.24 92.75 -19.57
C GLN A 42 25.34 93.06 -18.04
N ALA A 43 26.50 93.11 -17.36
CA ALA A 43 27.96 93.15 -17.68
C ALA A 43 28.73 92.70 -16.39
N GLN A 44 30.07 92.59 -16.19
CA GLN A 44 31.38 92.50 -16.90
C GLN A 44 32.42 92.14 -15.77
N ASN A 45 33.70 91.73 -15.89
CA ASN A 45 34.77 91.54 -16.90
C ASN A 45 35.52 90.19 -16.53
N GLN A 46 36.55 89.60 -17.16
CA GLN A 46 37.72 89.98 -18.01
C GLN A 46 38.94 90.58 -17.24
N ALA A 47 40.22 90.25 -17.50
CA ALA A 47 40.85 89.13 -18.27
C ALA A 47 42.41 89.06 -18.03
N ALA A 48 43.07 88.04 -18.63
CA ALA A 48 44.51 87.94 -19.05
C ALA A 48 45.63 87.85 -17.95
N VAL A 49 46.52 86.84 -17.84
CA VAL A 49 47.48 86.18 -18.79
C VAL A 49 48.49 87.19 -19.38
N PRO A 50 49.84 87.08 -19.17
CA PRO A 50 50.69 86.04 -19.81
C PRO A 50 51.94 85.56 -19.00
N ALA A 51 52.86 84.83 -19.65
CA ALA A 51 53.90 83.97 -19.03
C ALA A 51 55.36 84.25 -19.44
N ALA A 52 56.32 83.91 -18.56
CA ALA A 52 57.78 83.72 -18.79
C ALA A 52 58.43 83.11 -17.50
N VAL A 53 59.62 82.47 -17.43
CA VAL A 53 60.47 81.67 -18.36
C VAL A 53 61.46 80.79 -17.53
N ASN A 54 62.26 79.93 -18.16
CA ASN A 54 63.21 78.96 -17.56
C ASN A 54 64.31 79.53 -16.60
N GLY A 55 64.60 78.75 -15.55
CA GLY A 55 65.88 78.00 -15.48
C GLY A 55 66.94 78.35 -14.40
N GLY A 56 67.40 77.33 -13.66
CA GLY A 56 68.72 77.31 -12.98
C GLY A 56 68.72 77.23 -11.44
N SER A 57 69.04 76.06 -10.88
CA SER A 57 69.39 75.87 -9.45
C SER A 57 70.90 76.06 -9.23
N PRO A 58 71.37 76.48 -8.03
CA PRO A 58 71.90 75.45 -7.10
C PRO A 58 71.83 75.75 -5.57
N VAL A 59 71.83 74.65 -4.78
CA VAL A 59 72.48 74.44 -3.46
C VAL A 59 72.08 75.30 -2.21
N VAL A 60 71.35 74.63 -1.30
CA VAL A 60 71.52 74.54 0.18
C VAL A 60 71.92 75.78 1.02
N ALA A 61 70.99 76.29 1.85
CA ALA A 61 71.11 76.29 3.34
C ALA A 61 69.90 76.95 4.09
N ALA A 62 69.34 76.21 5.06
CA ALA A 62 68.64 76.59 6.31
C ALA A 62 67.65 77.80 6.44
N SER A 63 66.53 77.52 7.14
CA SER A 63 65.61 78.41 7.91
C SER A 63 64.30 78.88 7.23
N PRO A 64 63.18 79.14 7.97
CA PRO A 64 62.79 78.77 9.34
C PRO A 64 61.50 77.87 9.31
N PRO A 65 60.61 77.76 10.33
CA PRO A 65 59.67 76.63 10.43
C PRO A 65 58.37 76.74 9.61
N ARG A 66 57.85 75.57 9.18
CA ARG A 66 56.50 75.43 8.60
C ARG A 66 55.42 75.76 9.63
N ARG A 67 54.63 76.82 9.41
CA ARG A 67 53.26 76.87 9.93
C ARG A 67 52.42 75.80 9.21
N ARG A 68 52.15 74.67 9.88
CA ARG A 68 50.98 73.84 9.53
C ARG A 68 49.73 74.67 9.81
N SER A 69 48.75 74.67 8.91
CA SER A 69 47.38 75.03 9.29
C SER A 69 46.88 74.00 10.31
N SER A 70 46.34 74.48 11.42
CA SER A 70 45.61 73.66 12.38
C SER A 70 44.30 73.21 11.73
N GLY A 71 44.22 71.94 11.31
CA GLY A 71 42.96 71.34 10.92
C GLY A 71 42.00 71.32 12.11
N TRP A 72 40.78 71.79 11.90
CA TRP A 72 39.69 71.86 12.87
C TRP A 72 39.46 70.52 13.57
N LYS A 73 39.33 70.50 14.91
CA LYS A 73 39.14 69.27 15.69
C LYS A 73 37.88 69.25 16.57
N LEU A 74 37.17 68.14 16.54
CA LEU A 74 36.05 67.84 17.44
C LEU A 74 36.45 67.91 18.93
N ALA A 75 37.67 67.50 19.27
CA ALA A 75 38.19 67.54 20.63
C ALA A 75 38.67 68.93 21.09
N GLU A 76 38.72 69.92 20.18
CA GLU A 76 39.05 71.31 20.49
C GLU A 76 37.78 72.18 20.60
N GLU A 77 36.68 71.73 20.01
CA GLU A 77 35.37 72.41 20.02
C GLU A 77 34.65 72.35 21.36
N GLY A 78 34.13 73.51 21.80
CA GLY A 78 33.52 73.66 23.12
C GLY A 78 32.32 72.74 23.36
N ALA A 79 31.51 72.49 22.32
CA ALA A 79 30.31 71.67 22.41
C ALA A 79 30.58 70.20 22.79
N CYS A 80 31.70 69.61 22.33
CA CYS A 80 32.02 68.19 22.56
C CYS A 80 33.13 67.93 23.59
N ARG A 81 33.82 68.97 24.06
CA ARG A 81 35.08 68.82 24.81
C ARG A 81 34.95 68.05 26.12
N GLU A 82 33.83 68.21 26.83
CA GLU A 82 33.59 67.54 28.11
C GLU A 82 33.23 66.07 27.89
N ASP A 83 32.29 65.78 26.99
CA ASP A 83 31.91 64.42 26.57
C ASP A 83 33.13 63.61 26.10
N LEU A 84 33.96 64.20 25.24
CA LEU A 84 35.19 63.58 24.73
C LEU A 84 36.28 63.40 25.78
N THR A 85 36.19 64.10 26.92
CA THR A 85 37.07 63.88 28.08
C THR A 85 36.55 62.80 29.01
N ARG A 86 35.23 62.57 29.02
CA ARG A 86 34.57 61.55 29.86
C ARG A 86 34.52 60.18 29.18
N LEU A 87 34.28 60.15 27.86
CA LEU A 87 34.07 58.93 27.06
C LEU A 87 35.34 58.37 26.40
N CYS A 88 36.26 59.26 26.00
CA CYS A 88 37.30 58.94 25.03
C CYS A 88 38.74 59.17 25.53
N PRO A 89 39.65 58.18 25.35
CA PRO A 89 41.03 58.32 25.81
C PRO A 89 41.76 59.36 24.97
N LYS A 90 42.57 60.20 25.63
CA LYS A 90 43.21 61.40 25.04
C LYS A 90 44.03 61.18 23.76
N HIS A 91 44.43 59.95 23.44
CA HIS A 91 45.11 59.65 22.18
C HIS A 91 44.18 59.76 20.95
N SER A 92 42.87 59.52 21.11
CA SER A 92 41.86 59.66 20.05
C SER A 92 41.70 61.10 19.56
N TRP A 93 41.83 62.08 20.46
CA TRP A 93 41.66 63.52 20.20
C TRP A 93 42.56 64.09 19.09
N ASN A 94 43.61 63.37 18.71
CA ASN A 94 44.52 63.77 17.63
C ASN A 94 43.88 63.71 16.24
N ASN A 95 42.77 62.97 16.06
CA ASN A 95 42.07 62.81 14.80
C ASN A 95 40.56 62.72 15.00
N ASN A 96 39.78 63.55 14.30
CA ASN A 96 38.31 63.53 14.35
C ASN A 96 37.72 62.16 13.99
N LEU A 97 38.38 61.39 13.13
CA LEU A 97 37.93 60.05 12.78
C LEU A 97 38.11 59.06 13.94
N ALA A 98 39.19 59.16 14.71
CA ALA A 98 39.41 58.35 15.91
C ALA A 98 38.53 58.79 17.10
N VAL A 99 38.10 60.06 17.10
CA VAL A 99 37.02 60.55 17.98
C VAL A 99 35.69 59.89 17.61
N LEU A 100 35.31 59.86 16.33
CA LEU A 100 34.09 59.19 15.88
C LEU A 100 34.11 57.68 16.16
N GLU A 101 35.22 57.00 15.86
CA GLU A 101 35.47 55.57 16.14
C GLU A 101 35.32 55.28 17.65
N CYS A 102 35.88 56.12 18.53
CA CYS A 102 35.74 55.96 19.98
C CYS A 102 34.30 56.13 20.49
N LEU A 103 33.52 57.05 19.89
CA LEU A 103 32.12 57.27 20.25
C LEU A 103 31.18 56.22 19.63
N GLN A 104 31.67 55.35 18.76
CA GLN A 104 30.83 54.39 18.02
C GLN A 104 30.29 53.26 18.91
N ASP A 105 31.02 52.79 19.93
CA ASP A 105 30.67 51.56 20.66
C ASP A 105 30.31 51.77 22.15
N ARG A 106 29.75 52.94 22.49
CA ARG A 106 29.30 53.28 23.86
C ARG A 106 27.81 52.97 24.07
N LYS A 107 27.45 52.61 25.31
CA LYS A 107 26.24 51.81 25.60
C LYS A 107 24.94 52.64 25.72
N GLU A 108 25.04 53.91 26.10
CA GLU A 108 23.89 54.77 26.41
C GLU A 108 24.14 56.24 26.02
N GLU A 109 23.06 56.96 25.72
CA GLU A 109 23.05 58.36 25.28
C GLU A 109 22.68 59.36 26.40
N THR A 110 22.59 58.87 27.63
CA THR A 110 22.53 59.65 28.89
C THR A 110 23.80 60.47 29.16
N GLU A 111 24.76 60.41 28.24
CA GLU A 111 26.19 60.60 28.44
C GLU A 111 26.84 61.59 27.46
N ILE A 112 26.12 62.12 26.46
CA ILE A 112 26.61 63.10 25.48
C ILE A 112 25.67 64.32 25.45
N ALA A 113 26.23 65.54 25.41
CA ALA A 113 25.47 66.78 25.31
C ALA A 113 24.79 66.93 23.94
N ALA A 114 23.56 67.48 23.93
CA ALA A 114 22.79 67.66 22.69
C ALA A 114 23.53 68.51 21.63
N ASP A 115 24.27 69.53 22.06
CA ASP A 115 25.07 70.37 21.16
C ASP A 115 26.27 69.61 20.56
N CYS A 116 26.93 68.74 21.33
CA CYS A 116 27.93 67.82 20.79
C CYS A 116 27.32 66.88 19.76
N ASN A 117 26.16 66.30 20.10
CA ASN A 117 25.46 65.35 19.25
C ASN A 117 25.06 65.99 17.90
N HIS A 118 24.54 67.22 17.93
CA HIS A 118 24.25 67.98 16.71
C HIS A 118 25.51 68.34 15.90
N LEU A 119 26.63 68.69 16.56
CA LEU A 119 27.91 68.94 15.90
C LEU A 119 28.45 67.67 15.21
N LEU A 120 28.40 66.53 15.89
CA LEU A 120 28.76 65.22 15.37
C LEU A 120 27.88 64.81 14.18
N TRP A 121 26.57 65.07 14.23
CA TRP A 121 25.63 64.78 13.14
C TRP A 121 25.95 65.59 11.88
N ASN A 122 26.20 66.89 12.01
CA ASN A 122 26.61 67.75 10.89
C ASN A 122 27.98 67.33 10.33
N TYR A 123 28.92 66.95 11.20
CA TYR A 123 30.23 66.49 10.76
C TYR A 123 30.16 65.15 10.01
N LYS A 124 29.39 64.17 10.51
CA LYS A 124 29.10 62.90 9.82
C LYS A 124 28.44 63.13 8.45
N LEU A 125 27.48 64.05 8.36
CA LEU A 125 26.85 64.38 7.07
C LEU A 125 27.87 64.97 6.08
N ASN A 126 28.69 65.94 6.51
CA ASN A 126 29.70 66.53 5.64
C ASN A 126 30.80 65.54 5.20
N LEU A 127 31.14 64.55 6.04
CA LEU A 127 32.07 63.46 5.69
C LEU A 127 31.61 62.62 4.49
N THR A 128 30.30 62.55 4.20
CA THR A 128 29.78 61.92 2.96
C THR A 128 30.23 62.64 1.68
N THR A 129 30.71 63.89 1.79
CA THR A 129 31.02 64.78 0.66
C THR A 129 32.43 65.37 0.63
N ASP A 130 33.27 65.19 1.67
CA ASP A 130 34.60 65.82 1.71
C ASP A 130 35.58 65.13 0.73
N PRO A 131 36.09 65.82 -0.33
CA PRO A 131 36.99 65.22 -1.31
C PRO A 131 38.32 64.74 -0.71
N LYS A 132 38.71 65.22 0.48
CA LYS A 132 39.90 64.73 1.20
C LYS A 132 39.78 63.25 1.57
N PHE A 133 38.57 62.74 1.76
CA PHE A 133 38.36 61.35 2.14
C PHE A 133 38.64 60.41 0.97
N GLU A 134 38.17 60.76 -0.23
CA GLU A 134 38.50 60.04 -1.46
C GLU A 134 39.98 60.12 -1.81
N SER A 135 40.68 61.23 -1.54
CA SER A 135 42.10 61.34 -1.90
C SER A 135 42.97 60.30 -1.19
N VAL A 136 42.66 59.94 0.05
CA VAL A 136 43.36 58.85 0.76
C VAL A 136 43.10 57.49 0.10
N ALA A 137 41.86 57.23 -0.35
CA ALA A 137 41.55 56.02 -1.10
C ALA A 137 42.28 55.96 -2.46
N VAL A 138 42.38 57.08 -3.18
CA VAL A 138 43.15 57.19 -4.44
C VAL A 138 44.64 56.92 -4.24
N GLU A 139 45.21 57.30 -3.09
CA GLU A 139 46.61 57.03 -2.75
C GLU A 139 46.84 55.57 -2.32
N VAL A 140 45.99 55.03 -1.44
CA VAL A 140 46.19 53.72 -0.79
C VAL A 140 45.67 52.53 -1.62
N CYS A 141 44.64 52.72 -2.45
CA CYS A 141 44.02 51.68 -3.28
C CYS A 141 44.33 51.85 -4.78
N LYS A 142 45.45 52.50 -5.12
CA LYS A 142 45.74 52.97 -6.47
C LYS A 142 45.68 51.88 -7.55
N THR A 143 46.17 50.68 -7.26
CA THR A 143 46.17 49.53 -8.20
C THR A 143 44.77 48.92 -8.30
N THR A 144 44.18 48.64 -7.14
CA THR A 144 42.81 48.16 -6.94
C THR A 144 41.77 49.02 -7.70
N ILE A 145 41.91 50.35 -7.68
CA ILE A 145 41.03 51.27 -8.43
C ILE A 145 41.18 51.12 -9.94
N THR A 146 42.39 50.89 -10.47
CA THR A 146 42.59 50.70 -11.92
C THR A 146 42.06 49.37 -12.44
N ASP A 147 42.06 48.33 -11.60
CA ASP A 147 41.52 47.01 -11.97
C ASP A 147 39.98 47.00 -11.93
N ILE A 148 39.37 47.66 -10.93
CA ILE A 148 37.91 47.76 -10.78
C ILE A 148 37.37 48.93 -11.61
N LYS A 149 37.13 48.67 -12.90
CA LYS A 149 36.63 49.66 -13.88
C LYS A 149 35.34 50.38 -13.49
N GLU A 150 34.50 49.79 -12.64
CA GLU A 150 33.31 50.49 -12.11
C GLU A 150 33.75 51.64 -11.18
N CYS A 151 34.61 51.37 -10.19
CA CYS A 151 35.12 52.40 -9.27
C CYS A 151 36.08 53.41 -9.92
N ALA A 152 36.80 53.00 -10.96
CA ALA A 152 37.61 53.92 -11.78
C ALA A 152 36.78 55.02 -12.48
N ALA A 153 35.47 54.79 -12.67
CA ALA A 153 34.57 55.67 -13.40
C ALA A 153 33.68 56.56 -12.50
N GLU A 154 33.82 56.47 -11.17
CA GLU A 154 33.02 57.25 -10.22
C GLU A 154 33.38 58.75 -10.23
N GLU A 155 32.37 59.59 -10.00
CA GLU A 155 32.54 61.04 -9.94
C GLU A 155 33.17 61.47 -8.62
N ARG A 156 34.38 62.06 -8.69
CA ARG A 156 35.17 62.44 -7.52
C ARG A 156 34.57 63.62 -6.76
N GLY A 157 34.68 63.58 -5.43
CA GLY A 157 34.15 64.55 -4.49
C GLY A 157 32.68 64.31 -4.10
N LYS A 158 32.24 63.04 -4.08
CA LYS A 158 30.87 62.62 -3.75
C LYS A 158 30.78 61.41 -2.80
N GLY A 159 31.91 60.93 -2.29
CA GLY A 159 32.01 59.77 -1.38
C GLY A 159 31.94 58.41 -2.09
N TYR A 160 31.38 58.37 -3.31
CA TYR A 160 31.06 57.13 -4.05
C TYR A 160 32.29 56.24 -4.32
N LEU A 161 33.49 56.79 -4.51
CA LEU A 161 34.70 55.99 -4.71
C LEU A 161 35.00 55.07 -3.51
N VAL A 162 34.86 55.58 -2.28
CA VAL A 162 35.17 54.80 -1.07
C VAL A 162 34.13 53.69 -0.87
N SER A 163 32.84 54.01 -1.04
CA SER A 163 31.79 52.99 -0.99
C SER A 163 31.93 51.97 -2.12
N CYS A 164 32.31 52.37 -3.35
CA CYS A 164 32.54 51.42 -4.45
C CYS A 164 33.68 50.44 -4.16
N LEU A 165 34.71 50.88 -3.42
CA LEU A 165 35.78 49.98 -2.96
C LEU A 165 35.32 49.06 -1.82
N VAL A 166 34.45 49.54 -0.92
CA VAL A 166 33.77 48.69 0.08
C VAL A 166 32.86 47.64 -0.60
N ASP A 167 32.08 48.06 -1.61
CA ASP A 167 31.28 47.19 -2.49
C ASP A 167 32.10 46.04 -3.11
N HIS A 168 33.37 46.30 -3.40
CA HIS A 168 34.29 45.36 -4.03
C HIS A 168 35.33 44.76 -3.06
N ARG A 169 35.17 44.91 -1.73
CA ARG A 169 36.12 44.45 -0.68
C ARG A 169 36.60 43.01 -0.89
N GLY A 170 35.71 42.11 -1.30
CA GLY A 170 36.03 40.70 -1.57
C GLY A 170 36.91 40.42 -2.81
N ASN A 171 37.22 41.44 -3.62
CA ASN A 171 38.14 41.38 -4.75
C ASN A 171 39.51 42.05 -4.44
N ILE A 172 39.67 42.69 -3.28
CA ILE A 172 40.86 43.48 -2.94
C ILE A 172 41.95 42.58 -2.36
N THR A 173 42.94 42.23 -3.18
CA THR A 173 44.11 41.42 -2.81
C THR A 173 45.26 42.26 -2.22
N GLU A 174 45.29 43.57 -2.47
CA GLU A 174 46.31 44.52 -2.00
C GLU A 174 46.16 44.76 -0.49
N TYR A 175 47.11 44.25 0.31
CA TYR A 175 47.03 44.25 1.80
C TYR A 175 46.77 45.65 2.41
N GLN A 176 47.46 46.68 1.93
CA GLN A 176 47.31 48.05 2.46
C GLN A 176 45.93 48.64 2.12
N CYS A 177 45.45 48.43 0.89
CA CYS A 177 44.10 48.79 0.49
C CYS A 177 43.05 47.99 1.28
N ASN A 178 43.23 46.68 1.47
CA ASN A 178 42.29 45.83 2.20
C ASN A 178 42.20 46.22 3.69
N GLN A 179 43.33 46.56 4.34
CA GLN A 179 43.31 47.11 5.70
C GLN A 179 42.59 48.46 5.77
N TYR A 180 42.84 49.37 4.83
CA TYR A 180 42.16 50.66 4.75
C TYR A 180 40.65 50.49 4.53
N ILE A 181 40.26 49.70 3.52
CA ILE A 181 38.86 49.43 3.20
C ILE A 181 38.15 48.67 4.30
N THR A 182 38.78 47.70 4.99
CA THR A 182 38.15 47.02 6.13
C THR A 182 37.88 47.98 7.30
N LYS A 183 38.77 48.93 7.59
CA LYS A 183 38.48 50.01 8.55
C LYS A 183 37.36 50.93 8.05
N MET A 184 37.38 51.28 6.77
CA MET A 184 36.33 52.10 6.18
C MET A 184 34.97 51.40 6.09
N THR A 185 34.91 50.07 6.03
CA THR A 185 33.65 49.31 6.11
C THR A 185 32.93 49.60 7.43
N SER A 186 33.63 49.52 8.57
CA SER A 186 33.03 49.84 9.88
C SER A 186 32.46 51.27 9.95
N ILE A 187 33.14 52.22 9.30
CA ILE A 187 32.71 53.63 9.26
C ILE A 187 31.55 53.85 8.28
N VAL A 188 31.58 53.24 7.09
CA VAL A 188 30.53 53.33 6.07
C VAL A 188 29.23 52.67 6.54
N PHE A 189 29.30 51.55 7.26
CA PHE A 189 28.11 50.91 7.86
C PHE A 189 27.67 51.53 9.19
N SER A 190 28.41 52.50 9.73
CA SER A 190 27.96 53.29 10.89
C SER A 190 26.87 54.32 10.55
N ASP A 191 26.76 54.73 9.29
CA ASP A 191 25.79 55.74 8.81
C ASP A 191 25.38 55.40 7.36
N TYR A 192 24.13 54.94 7.18
CA TYR A 192 23.57 54.52 5.89
C TYR A 192 23.68 55.56 4.76
N ARG A 193 23.90 56.85 5.10
CA ARG A 193 24.10 57.95 4.16
C ARG A 193 25.48 57.93 3.49
N LEU A 194 26.45 57.17 4.02
CA LEU A 194 27.77 56.93 3.42
C LEU A 194 27.75 55.85 2.32
N ILE A 195 26.65 55.10 2.18
CA ILE A 195 26.54 53.97 1.25
C ILE A 195 26.16 54.48 -0.16
N CYS A 196 26.89 54.01 -1.18
CA CYS A 196 26.81 54.53 -2.55
C CYS A 196 25.37 54.60 -3.09
N GLY A 197 24.94 55.81 -3.47
CA GLY A 197 23.63 56.04 -4.09
C GLY A 197 22.40 55.77 -3.21
N PHE A 198 22.52 55.23 -1.99
CA PHE A 198 21.37 54.79 -1.18
C PHE A 198 20.37 55.94 -0.92
N MET A 199 20.88 57.09 -0.46
CA MET A 199 20.10 58.32 -0.25
C MET A 199 19.64 59.03 -1.54
N GLY A 200 20.03 58.53 -2.71
CA GLY A 200 19.43 58.88 -4.00
C GLY A 200 18.29 57.93 -4.37
N ASN A 201 18.53 56.62 -4.24
CA ASN A 201 17.61 55.57 -4.69
C ASN A 201 16.38 55.40 -3.79
N CYS A 202 16.55 55.51 -2.47
CA CYS A 202 15.49 55.24 -1.47
C CYS A 202 14.77 56.49 -0.94
N ARG A 203 15.09 57.69 -1.42
CA ARG A 203 14.62 58.94 -0.77
C ARG A 203 13.09 59.08 -0.72
N GLU A 204 12.41 58.69 -1.79
CA GLU A 204 10.95 58.73 -1.87
C GLU A 204 10.33 57.64 -0.99
N ASP A 205 10.88 56.42 -0.99
CA ASP A 205 10.38 55.31 -0.17
C ASP A 205 10.56 55.58 1.33
N ILE A 206 11.68 56.18 1.75
CA ILE A 206 11.91 56.64 3.14
C ILE A 206 10.82 57.63 3.57
N ASN A 207 10.47 58.59 2.70
CA ASN A 207 9.45 59.59 2.99
C ASN A 207 8.04 58.99 3.04
N SER A 208 7.71 58.10 2.09
CA SER A 208 6.38 57.47 1.95
C SER A 208 6.09 56.41 3.01
N LEU A 209 7.10 55.64 3.44
CA LEU A 209 7.00 54.71 4.57
C LEU A 209 7.18 55.41 5.93
N HIS A 210 7.43 56.72 5.94
CA HIS A 210 7.78 57.52 7.12
C HIS A 210 8.97 56.98 7.93
N CYS A 211 9.89 56.26 7.28
CA CYS A 211 11.09 55.68 7.91
C CYS A 211 12.11 56.72 8.41
N GLY A 212 11.87 58.03 8.22
CA GLY A 212 12.73 59.10 8.73
C GLY A 212 11.94 60.31 9.21
N SER A 213 11.80 60.46 10.53
CA SER A 213 11.45 61.72 11.21
C SER A 213 11.95 61.70 12.66
N ILE A 214 12.00 62.87 13.30
CA ILE A 214 12.53 63.06 14.65
C ILE A 214 11.44 62.74 15.68
N SER A 215 11.70 61.77 16.57
CA SER A 215 11.01 61.67 17.85
C SER A 215 11.61 62.68 18.84
N THR A 216 10.82 63.67 19.26
CA THR A 216 11.18 64.61 20.35
C THR A 216 10.67 64.16 21.73
N GLY A 217 10.21 62.92 21.85
CA GLY A 217 9.92 62.23 23.10
C GLY A 217 10.67 60.90 23.12
N GLU A 218 11.48 60.71 24.18
CA GLU A 218 12.49 59.64 24.33
C GLU A 218 13.64 59.73 23.30
N LYS A 219 14.84 59.26 23.69
CA LYS A 219 16.12 59.62 23.04
C LYS A 219 16.74 58.43 22.33
N ASP A 220 17.11 58.59 21.06
CA ASP A 220 17.97 57.62 20.36
C ASP A 220 18.63 58.22 19.08
N VAL A 221 19.96 58.26 18.99
CA VAL A 221 20.69 58.54 17.73
C VAL A 221 21.17 57.27 17.01
N HIS A 222 20.50 56.14 17.23
CA HIS A 222 20.62 54.95 16.37
C HIS A 222 19.58 54.89 15.26
N SER A 223 18.81 55.98 15.06
CA SER A 223 17.90 56.26 13.93
C SER A 223 18.49 56.08 12.52
N GLN A 224 19.79 55.86 12.39
CA GLN A 224 20.47 55.52 11.13
C GLN A 224 20.35 54.04 10.77
N GLY A 225 20.41 53.14 11.76
CA GLY A 225 20.12 51.72 11.57
C GLY A 225 18.63 51.46 11.43
N GLU A 226 17.81 52.24 12.15
CA GLU A 226 16.34 52.13 12.09
C GLU A 226 15.77 52.50 10.72
N VAL A 227 16.36 53.45 9.98
CA VAL A 227 15.93 53.74 8.60
C VAL A 227 16.13 52.51 7.70
N ILE A 228 17.26 51.80 7.81
CA ILE A 228 17.49 50.54 7.07
C ILE A 228 16.47 49.49 7.52
N ALA A 229 16.35 49.24 8.83
CA ALA A 229 15.44 48.22 9.36
C ALA A 229 13.96 48.51 9.04
N CYS A 230 13.56 49.78 8.94
CA CYS A 230 12.23 50.20 8.51
C CYS A 230 11.99 49.92 7.01
N LEU A 231 12.98 50.22 6.16
CA LEU A 231 12.93 49.89 4.74
C LEU A 231 12.95 48.38 4.49
N GLU A 232 13.71 47.62 5.26
CA GLU A 232 13.74 46.15 5.24
C GLU A 232 12.40 45.55 5.71
N LYS A 233 11.84 46.03 6.82
CA LYS A 233 10.47 45.66 7.26
C LYS A 233 9.42 46.04 6.20
N GLY A 234 9.59 47.16 5.50
CA GLY A 234 8.76 47.54 4.35
C GLY A 234 8.86 46.55 3.18
N LEU A 235 10.08 46.18 2.79
CA LEU A 235 10.37 45.23 1.71
C LEU A 235 9.85 43.82 2.02
N VAL A 236 9.89 43.41 3.29
CA VAL A 236 9.26 42.17 3.78
C VAL A 236 7.74 42.25 3.65
N ARG A 237 7.10 43.32 4.14
CA ARG A 237 5.63 43.50 4.07
C ARG A 237 5.10 43.56 2.63
N GLU A 238 5.88 44.11 1.71
CA GLU A 238 5.53 44.15 0.30
C GLU A 238 5.60 42.74 -0.34
N ALA A 239 6.61 41.94 0.02
CA ALA A 239 6.75 40.56 -0.46
C ALA A 239 5.68 39.60 0.12
N GLU A 240 5.08 39.95 1.26
CA GLU A 240 3.93 39.24 1.87
C GLU A 240 2.56 39.73 1.34
N GLU A 241 2.55 40.60 0.32
CA GLU A 241 1.36 41.21 -0.32
C GLU A 241 0.34 41.77 0.70
N GLN A 242 0.80 42.35 1.80
CA GLN A 242 -0.11 42.86 2.84
C GLN A 242 -0.95 44.04 2.31
N PRO A 243 -2.28 44.07 2.57
CA PRO A 243 -3.16 45.08 1.99
C PRO A 243 -2.84 46.49 2.50
N GLY A 244 -2.64 47.43 1.58
CA GLY A 244 -2.34 48.84 1.87
C GLY A 244 -0.86 49.20 2.00
N VAL A 245 0.07 48.28 1.72
CA VAL A 245 1.52 48.56 1.75
C VAL A 245 1.97 49.45 0.59
N HIS A 246 2.88 50.39 0.88
CA HIS A 246 3.61 51.18 -0.13
C HIS A 246 4.64 50.29 -0.85
N ALA A 247 4.51 50.18 -2.18
CA ALA A 247 5.43 49.40 -3.00
C ALA A 247 6.78 50.13 -3.19
N ILE A 248 7.88 49.51 -2.73
CA ILE A 248 9.20 50.14 -2.73
C ILE A 248 9.75 50.21 -4.17
N ARG A 249 10.32 51.36 -4.55
CA ARG A 249 10.88 51.54 -5.90
C ARG A 249 11.96 50.48 -6.21
N PRO A 250 12.02 49.90 -7.43
CA PRO A 250 12.96 48.83 -7.76
C PRO A 250 14.45 49.15 -7.54
N ASP A 251 14.84 50.42 -7.62
CA ASP A 251 16.23 50.83 -7.36
C ASP A 251 16.52 51.01 -5.87
N CYS A 252 15.50 51.34 -5.05
CA CYS A 252 15.61 51.26 -3.60
C CYS A 252 15.66 49.80 -3.12
N LYS A 253 14.82 48.91 -3.67
CA LYS A 253 14.90 47.46 -3.37
C LYS A 253 16.30 46.90 -3.56
N LYS A 254 16.94 47.20 -4.70
CA LYS A 254 18.34 46.82 -4.96
C LYS A 254 19.31 47.41 -3.94
N ALA A 255 19.10 48.66 -3.51
CA ALA A 255 19.96 49.31 -2.52
C ALA A 255 19.81 48.66 -1.13
N ILE A 256 18.58 48.36 -0.67
CA ILE A 256 18.30 47.64 0.57
C ILE A 256 18.97 46.26 0.56
N MET A 257 18.69 45.44 -0.46
CA MET A 257 19.27 44.10 -0.58
C MET A 257 20.80 44.12 -0.68
N ARG A 258 21.39 45.19 -1.23
CA ARG A 258 22.85 45.38 -1.29
C ARG A 258 23.46 45.78 0.06
N VAL A 259 22.78 46.61 0.85
CA VAL A 259 23.16 46.91 2.25
C VAL A 259 23.13 45.63 3.08
N ALA A 260 22.08 44.82 2.90
CA ALA A 260 21.95 43.52 3.54
C ALA A 260 23.08 42.55 3.10
N GLU A 261 23.38 42.44 1.79
CA GLU A 261 24.53 41.64 1.29
C GLU A 261 25.86 42.07 1.93
N LEU A 262 26.15 43.37 2.01
CA LEU A 262 27.45 43.86 2.50
C LEU A 262 27.62 43.76 4.02
N SER A 263 26.54 43.88 4.79
CA SER A 263 26.51 43.69 6.25
C SER A 263 26.52 42.23 6.69
N SER A 264 26.46 41.27 5.75
CA SER A 264 26.32 39.83 6.06
C SER A 264 27.59 39.16 6.61
N ASP A 265 28.78 39.75 6.39
CA ASP A 265 30.06 39.21 6.86
C ASP A 265 30.16 39.25 8.39
N ASP A 266 29.87 40.39 9.02
CA ASP A 266 29.96 40.57 10.46
C ASP A 266 28.72 41.28 11.01
N PHE A 267 28.13 40.75 12.08
CA PHE A 267 26.92 41.29 12.69
C PHE A 267 27.11 42.69 13.28
N HIS A 268 28.36 43.11 13.56
CA HIS A 268 28.69 44.49 13.93
C HIS A 268 28.37 45.52 12.81
N LEU A 269 28.29 45.08 11.55
CA LEU A 269 27.98 45.93 10.39
C LEU A 269 26.46 46.10 10.17
N ASP A 270 25.64 45.21 10.72
CA ASP A 270 24.19 45.38 10.81
C ASP A 270 23.87 46.10 12.13
N ARG A 271 23.89 47.42 12.09
CA ARG A 271 23.85 48.25 13.29
C ARG A 271 22.56 48.09 14.12
N TYR A 272 21.44 47.82 13.46
CA TYR A 272 20.15 47.56 14.12
C TYR A 272 20.12 46.17 14.77
N LEU A 273 20.57 45.14 14.06
CA LEU A 273 20.64 43.78 14.59
C LEU A 273 21.68 43.65 15.71
N TYR A 274 22.84 44.31 15.58
CA TYR A 274 23.85 44.38 16.64
C TYR A 274 23.24 44.85 17.97
N PHE A 275 22.56 46.00 18.00
CA PHE A 275 21.95 46.48 19.24
C PHE A 275 20.77 45.65 19.70
N SER A 276 19.97 45.12 18.78
CA SER A 276 18.85 44.23 19.09
C SER A 276 19.30 42.91 19.73
N CYS A 277 20.49 42.40 19.35
CA CYS A 277 20.97 41.07 19.71
C CYS A 277 22.24 41.03 20.58
N ARG A 278 22.89 42.15 20.94
CA ARG A 278 24.18 42.12 21.66
C ARG A 278 24.14 41.31 22.95
N GLU A 279 23.04 41.39 23.71
CA GLU A 279 22.93 40.75 25.03
C GLU A 279 22.58 39.25 24.88
N ASP A 280 21.80 38.89 23.85
CA ASP A 280 21.61 37.51 23.40
C ASP A 280 22.90 36.90 22.82
N ARG A 281 23.74 37.68 22.13
CA ARG A 281 25.05 37.25 21.61
C ARG A 281 25.98 36.87 22.75
N GLU A 282 26.06 37.65 23.82
CA GLU A 282 26.83 37.26 25.01
C GLU A 282 26.20 36.05 25.73
N ARG A 283 24.87 35.89 25.69
CA ARG A 283 24.16 34.80 26.37
C ARG A 283 24.32 33.44 25.69
N PHE A 284 24.27 33.39 24.36
CA PHE A 284 24.26 32.14 23.58
C PHE A 284 25.54 31.92 22.77
N CYS A 285 26.23 33.00 22.39
CA CYS A 285 27.26 33.01 21.36
C CYS A 285 28.58 33.65 21.82
N GLU A 286 28.83 33.76 23.13
CA GLU A 286 30.04 34.36 23.74
C GLU A 286 31.35 33.88 23.07
N ASN A 287 31.46 32.57 22.88
CA ASN A 287 32.64 31.90 22.32
C ASN A 287 32.64 31.84 20.78
N THR A 288 31.64 32.42 20.11
CA THR A 288 31.54 32.47 18.63
C THR A 288 32.28 33.70 18.10
N PRO A 289 33.37 33.54 17.31
CA PRO A 289 34.11 34.66 16.77
C PRO A 289 33.35 35.36 15.63
N ALA A 290 33.39 36.69 15.65
CA ALA A 290 32.80 37.58 14.65
C ALA A 290 33.37 37.36 13.22
N GLY A 291 32.68 37.90 12.21
CA GLY A 291 33.01 37.70 10.80
C GLY A 291 32.53 36.36 10.20
N GLU A 292 32.57 36.28 8.87
CA GLU A 292 32.14 35.15 8.03
C GLU A 292 30.71 34.63 8.27
N GLY A 293 29.82 35.48 8.78
CA GLY A 293 28.41 35.16 9.07
C GLY A 293 28.17 34.33 10.35
N ARG A 294 29.23 33.92 11.07
CA ARG A 294 29.14 32.95 12.18
C ARG A 294 28.19 33.35 13.31
N VAL A 295 28.17 34.63 13.69
CA VAL A 295 27.33 35.11 14.79
C VAL A 295 25.85 35.07 14.41
N TYR A 296 25.49 35.43 13.17
CA TYR A 296 24.12 35.24 12.67
C TYR A 296 23.72 33.76 12.72
N LYS A 297 24.59 32.85 12.25
CA LYS A 297 24.34 31.40 12.28
C LYS A 297 24.10 30.86 13.69
N CYS A 298 24.90 31.30 14.67
CA CYS A 298 24.68 30.96 16.08
C CYS A 298 23.35 31.51 16.62
N LEU A 299 23.05 32.79 16.38
CA LEU A 299 21.82 33.44 16.83
C LEU A 299 20.56 32.83 16.18
N PHE A 300 20.61 32.41 14.91
CA PHE A 300 19.50 31.71 14.25
C PHE A 300 19.18 30.38 14.93
N ASN A 301 20.18 29.58 15.31
CA ASN A 301 19.97 28.29 16.00
C ASN A 301 19.31 28.47 17.38
N HIS A 302 19.53 29.60 18.06
CA HIS A 302 18.95 29.93 19.36
C HIS A 302 17.70 30.83 19.28
N LYS A 303 17.23 31.17 18.08
CA LYS A 303 16.13 32.13 17.83
C LYS A 303 14.85 31.83 18.62
N PHE A 304 14.54 30.56 18.86
CA PHE A 304 13.30 30.10 19.48
C PHE A 304 13.44 29.65 20.95
N GLU A 305 14.63 29.79 21.54
CA GLU A 305 14.84 29.53 22.96
C GLU A 305 14.17 30.62 23.81
N GLU A 306 13.57 30.25 24.96
CA GLU A 306 12.76 31.19 25.76
C GLU A 306 13.56 32.34 26.37
N ALA A 307 14.88 32.19 26.43
CA ALA A 307 15.83 33.18 26.93
C ALA A 307 16.27 34.22 25.86
N MET A 308 15.80 34.10 24.62
CA MET A 308 16.07 35.01 23.49
C MET A 308 15.15 36.23 23.51
N SER A 309 15.72 37.44 23.44
CA SER A 309 14.93 38.69 23.49
C SER A 309 13.99 38.85 22.29
N GLU A 310 12.82 39.45 22.52
CA GLU A 310 11.83 39.76 21.47
C GLU A 310 12.44 40.66 20.37
N LYS A 311 13.21 41.68 20.76
CA LYS A 311 13.89 42.60 19.83
C LYS A 311 14.89 41.86 18.93
N CYS A 312 15.72 40.98 19.50
CA CYS A 312 16.62 40.15 18.69
C CYS A 312 15.83 39.20 17.79
N ARG A 313 14.78 38.54 18.31
CA ARG A 313 13.98 37.59 17.53
C ARG A 313 13.28 38.24 16.34
N GLU A 314 12.77 39.47 16.47
CA GLU A 314 12.27 40.27 15.35
C GLU A 314 13.36 40.63 14.33
N ALA A 315 14.54 41.08 14.79
CA ALA A 315 15.65 41.44 13.91
C ALA A 315 16.13 40.22 13.11
N LEU A 316 16.36 39.08 13.77
CA LEU A 316 16.72 37.81 13.13
C LEU A 316 15.65 37.34 12.13
N THR A 317 14.35 37.49 12.47
CA THR A 317 13.25 37.15 11.55
C THR A 317 13.27 38.02 10.30
N THR A 318 13.42 39.34 10.47
CA THR A 318 13.54 40.28 9.34
C THR A 318 14.72 39.91 8.45
N ARG A 319 15.88 39.66 9.08
CA ARG A 319 17.12 39.23 8.41
C ARG A 319 16.96 37.92 7.62
N GLN A 320 16.29 36.91 8.18
CA GLN A 320 16.01 35.64 7.49
C GLN A 320 15.08 35.83 6.28
N LYS A 321 14.04 36.68 6.38
CA LYS A 321 13.14 36.97 5.26
C LYS A 321 13.83 37.74 4.11
N LEU A 322 14.88 38.51 4.40
CA LEU A 322 15.74 39.07 3.34
C LEU A 322 16.58 37.97 2.67
N ILE A 323 17.10 36.99 3.43
CA ILE A 323 17.87 35.87 2.87
C ILE A 323 17.00 34.98 1.96
N THR A 324 15.70 34.81 2.22
CA THR A 324 14.83 34.08 1.30
C THR A 324 14.61 34.82 -0.03
N GLN A 325 14.55 36.16 0.00
CA GLN A 325 14.46 37.01 -1.20
C GLN A 325 15.76 37.05 -2.03
N ASP A 326 16.93 37.16 -1.40
CA ASP A 326 18.23 37.03 -2.07
C ASP A 326 19.24 36.27 -1.19
N TYR A 327 19.70 35.10 -1.65
CA TYR A 327 20.61 34.26 -0.88
C TYR A 327 21.93 34.95 -0.53
N LYS A 328 22.32 36.02 -1.26
CA LYS A 328 23.55 36.79 -1.01
C LYS A 328 23.52 37.59 0.29
N VAL A 329 22.34 37.78 0.90
CA VAL A 329 22.22 38.36 2.26
C VAL A 329 22.80 37.44 3.35
N SER A 330 23.12 36.18 2.99
CA SER A 330 23.89 35.23 3.80
C SER A 330 25.32 35.08 3.27
N TYR A 331 26.30 35.61 4.00
CA TYR A 331 27.71 35.50 3.64
C TYR A 331 28.18 34.05 3.55
N SER A 332 27.83 33.23 4.54
CA SER A 332 28.31 31.85 4.68
C SER A 332 27.82 30.98 3.52
N LEU A 333 26.52 31.01 3.22
CA LEU A 333 25.92 30.32 2.08
C LEU A 333 26.48 30.81 0.74
N ALA A 334 26.54 32.14 0.55
CA ALA A 334 27.03 32.74 -0.70
C ALA A 334 28.52 32.50 -0.94
N LYS A 335 29.33 32.35 0.13
CA LYS A 335 30.75 31.96 0.07
C LYS A 335 30.90 30.47 -0.24
N ALA A 336 30.23 29.60 0.52
CA ALA A 336 30.36 28.15 0.40
C ALA A 336 29.88 27.63 -0.97
N CYS A 337 28.70 28.06 -1.42
CA CYS A 337 28.13 27.60 -2.68
C CYS A 337 28.69 28.32 -3.93
N LYS A 338 29.59 29.31 -3.78
CA LYS A 338 30.12 30.16 -4.87
C LYS A 338 30.72 29.38 -6.04
N THR A 339 31.34 28.24 -5.76
CA THR A 339 31.97 27.35 -6.74
C THR A 339 30.94 26.46 -7.43
N ASP A 340 30.08 25.81 -6.67
CA ASP A 340 29.08 24.87 -7.20
C ASP A 340 27.97 25.57 -8.00
N LEU A 341 27.54 26.78 -7.59
CA LEU A 341 26.62 27.62 -8.36
C LEU A 341 27.15 27.91 -9.79
N ARG A 342 28.44 28.21 -9.92
CA ARG A 342 29.12 28.44 -11.21
C ARG A 342 29.27 27.15 -12.02
N LYS A 343 29.69 26.06 -11.35
CA LYS A 343 29.90 24.72 -11.90
C LYS A 343 28.61 24.11 -12.48
N TYR A 344 27.47 24.34 -11.83
CA TYR A 344 26.16 23.81 -12.24
C TYR A 344 25.27 24.82 -12.97
N ARG A 345 25.72 26.07 -13.16
CA ARG A 345 25.01 27.16 -13.86
C ARG A 345 23.69 27.55 -13.19
N CYS A 346 23.64 27.53 -11.86
CA CYS A 346 22.52 28.01 -11.07
C CYS A 346 22.52 29.56 -11.00
N SER A 347 22.47 30.21 -12.16
CA SER A 347 22.58 31.66 -12.33
C SER A 347 21.40 32.24 -13.11
N VAL A 348 21.10 33.50 -12.77
CA VAL A 348 19.96 34.30 -13.25
C VAL A 348 19.86 34.40 -14.79
N ASP A 349 20.98 34.27 -15.51
CA ASP A 349 21.08 34.37 -16.97
C ASP A 349 20.55 33.15 -17.75
N THR A 350 19.60 32.39 -17.21
CA THR A 350 19.01 31.20 -17.86
C THR A 350 17.52 31.38 -18.17
N ASN A 351 17.04 30.75 -19.26
CA ASN A 351 15.73 31.02 -19.89
C ASN A 351 14.48 30.54 -19.11
N MET A 352 14.51 30.44 -17.78
CA MET A 352 13.33 30.17 -16.97
C MET A 352 12.65 31.47 -16.48
N PRO A 353 11.31 31.61 -16.56
CA PRO A 353 10.61 32.80 -16.05
C PRO A 353 10.87 33.09 -14.56
N ARG A 354 11.02 32.04 -13.73
CA ARG A 354 11.34 32.13 -12.29
C ARG A 354 12.79 32.56 -11.99
N ALA A 355 13.72 32.49 -12.95
CA ALA A 355 15.15 32.70 -12.69
C ALA A 355 15.59 34.17 -12.60
N ARG A 356 14.66 35.14 -12.69
CA ARG A 356 14.98 36.59 -12.77
C ARG A 356 15.55 37.20 -11.48
N GLU A 357 15.46 36.49 -10.36
CA GLU A 357 15.84 36.96 -9.02
C GLU A 357 16.69 35.90 -8.31
N ALA A 358 17.61 36.32 -7.46
CA ALA A 358 18.57 35.42 -6.78
C ALA A 358 17.99 34.78 -5.50
N ARG A 359 16.74 34.32 -5.56
CA ARG A 359 15.99 33.76 -4.42
C ARG A 359 16.65 32.50 -3.85
N LEU A 360 16.50 32.29 -2.54
CA LEU A 360 17.03 31.10 -1.84
C LEU A 360 16.45 29.80 -2.40
N SER A 361 15.14 29.76 -2.66
CA SER A 361 14.45 28.58 -3.19
C SER A 361 15.03 28.10 -4.52
N TYR A 362 15.33 29.02 -5.44
CA TYR A 362 15.98 28.69 -6.71
C TYR A 362 17.39 28.12 -6.50
N LEU A 363 18.18 28.65 -5.55
CA LEU A 363 19.49 28.08 -5.18
C LEU A 363 19.35 26.65 -4.67
N LEU A 364 18.45 26.40 -3.72
CA LEU A 364 18.24 25.09 -3.10
C LEU A 364 17.80 24.07 -4.16
N LEU A 365 16.72 24.36 -4.91
CA LEU A 365 16.18 23.47 -5.93
C LEU A 365 17.15 23.23 -7.11
N CYS A 366 18.00 24.20 -7.46
CA CYS A 366 18.98 24.02 -8.53
C CYS A 366 20.16 23.13 -8.11
N LEU A 367 20.67 23.29 -6.89
CA LEU A 367 21.75 22.46 -6.36
C LEU A 367 21.27 21.05 -6.00
N GLU A 368 20.06 20.88 -5.48
CA GLU A 368 19.47 19.54 -5.25
C GLU A 368 19.23 18.78 -6.56
N SER A 369 18.73 19.47 -7.60
CA SER A 369 18.64 18.93 -8.96
C SER A 369 20.01 18.51 -9.53
N ALA A 370 21.14 19.01 -8.99
CA ALA A 370 22.47 18.48 -9.30
C ALA A 370 22.79 17.21 -8.49
N VAL A 371 22.51 17.21 -7.19
CA VAL A 371 22.74 16.05 -6.28
C VAL A 371 21.94 14.83 -6.72
N HIS A 372 20.63 14.95 -6.97
CA HIS A 372 19.79 13.85 -7.49
C HIS A 372 20.27 13.30 -8.85
N ARG A 373 20.96 14.12 -9.67
CA ARG A 373 21.60 13.69 -10.93
C ARG A 373 22.98 13.04 -10.71
N GLY A 374 23.33 12.69 -9.47
CA GLY A 374 24.60 12.05 -9.11
C GLY A 374 25.81 12.98 -9.15
N ARG A 375 25.62 14.30 -9.04
CA ARG A 375 26.70 15.29 -9.12
C ARG A 375 27.10 15.76 -7.72
N THR A 376 28.40 15.95 -7.51
CA THR A 376 28.98 16.29 -6.20
C THR A 376 28.95 17.80 -5.91
N VAL A 377 28.00 18.27 -5.12
CA VAL A 377 28.10 19.59 -4.43
C VAL A 377 29.14 19.48 -3.30
N SER A 378 29.82 20.58 -2.95
CA SER A 378 30.77 20.62 -1.84
C SER A 378 30.09 20.46 -0.47
N GLY A 379 30.77 19.79 0.46
CA GLY A 379 30.23 19.55 1.82
C GLY A 379 29.97 20.83 2.61
N GLU A 380 30.75 21.89 2.38
CA GLU A 380 30.51 23.21 2.97
C GLU A 380 29.18 23.81 2.47
N CYS A 381 28.95 23.77 1.15
CA CYS A 381 27.69 24.24 0.57
C CYS A 381 26.49 23.37 0.99
N GLN A 382 26.65 22.04 1.04
CA GLN A 382 25.60 21.13 1.53
C GLN A 382 25.26 21.38 3.00
N GLY A 383 26.24 21.67 3.86
CA GLY A 383 26.02 22.05 5.25
C GLY A 383 25.18 23.32 5.38
N GLU A 384 25.55 24.38 4.67
CA GLU A 384 24.76 25.63 4.64
C GLU A 384 23.35 25.39 4.07
N MET A 385 23.19 24.60 2.99
CA MET A 385 21.88 24.24 2.45
C MET A 385 20.99 23.54 3.50
N LEU A 386 21.53 22.60 4.28
CA LEU A 386 20.78 21.89 5.32
C LEU A 386 20.34 22.83 6.46
N ASP A 387 21.18 23.79 6.86
CA ASP A 387 20.81 24.74 7.91
C ASP A 387 19.72 25.72 7.43
N TYR A 388 19.77 26.19 6.17
CA TYR A 388 18.70 27.02 5.61
C TYR A 388 17.40 26.25 5.38
N ARG A 389 17.47 24.96 5.02
CA ARG A 389 16.31 24.07 4.97
C ARG A 389 15.67 23.88 6.34
N ARG A 390 16.46 23.68 7.40
CA ARG A 390 15.95 23.62 8.79
C ARG A 390 15.26 24.94 9.18
N MET A 391 15.84 26.10 8.86
CA MET A 391 15.20 27.39 9.15
C MET A 391 13.82 27.52 8.49
N LEU A 392 13.67 27.07 7.24
CA LEU A 392 12.38 27.06 6.52
C LEU A 392 11.33 26.13 7.16
N MET A 393 11.76 25.00 7.76
CA MET A 393 10.87 24.08 8.49
C MET A 393 10.65 24.45 9.96
N GLU A 394 11.52 25.24 10.58
CA GLU A 394 11.30 25.77 11.93
C GLU A 394 10.34 26.97 11.97
N ASP A 395 10.30 27.78 10.90
CA ASP A 395 9.60 29.07 10.84
C ASP A 395 8.81 29.26 9.54
N PHE A 396 7.51 29.01 9.62
CA PHE A 396 6.57 29.19 8.50
C PHE A 396 6.57 30.61 7.91
N SER A 397 6.97 31.62 8.69
CA SER A 397 6.91 33.02 8.26
C SER A 397 7.98 33.39 7.23
N LEU A 398 8.93 32.50 6.98
CA LEU A 398 10.00 32.67 5.98
C LEU A 398 9.56 32.36 4.54
N SER A 399 8.43 31.67 4.34
CA SER A 399 7.76 31.55 3.04
C SER A 399 6.60 32.54 2.93
N PRO A 400 6.70 33.56 2.07
CA PRO A 400 5.58 34.48 1.80
C PRO A 400 4.33 33.76 1.28
N GLU A 401 4.49 32.67 0.53
CA GLU A 401 3.40 31.88 -0.03
C GLU A 401 2.53 31.26 1.08
N ILE A 402 3.13 30.78 2.18
CA ILE A 402 2.38 30.30 3.36
C ILE A 402 1.68 31.47 4.07
N VAL A 403 2.39 32.58 4.31
CA VAL A 403 1.86 33.77 5.03
C VAL A 403 0.71 34.45 4.26
N LEU A 404 0.70 34.32 2.94
CA LEU A 404 -0.35 34.83 2.07
C LEU A 404 -1.52 33.85 1.93
N HIS A 405 -1.26 32.58 1.61
CA HIS A 405 -2.31 31.64 1.22
C HIS A 405 -2.91 30.82 2.38
N CYS A 406 -2.16 30.56 3.46
CA CYS A 406 -2.64 29.77 4.60
C CYS A 406 -3.17 30.62 5.78
N ARG A 407 -3.40 31.91 5.58
CA ARG A 407 -3.70 32.84 6.69
C ARG A 407 -4.98 32.46 7.44
N GLY A 408 -6.03 32.08 6.73
CA GLY A 408 -7.30 31.68 7.33
C GLY A 408 -7.15 30.43 8.19
N GLU A 409 -6.41 29.44 7.70
CA GLU A 409 -6.14 28.19 8.42
C GLU A 409 -5.23 28.40 9.64
N ILE A 410 -4.23 29.28 9.53
CA ILE A 410 -3.37 29.66 10.66
C ILE A 410 -4.20 30.33 11.77
N GLU A 411 -5.05 31.28 11.42
CA GLU A 411 -5.89 32.03 12.37
C GLU A 411 -7.00 31.15 12.99
N ALA A 412 -7.64 30.28 12.20
CA ALA A 412 -8.76 29.45 12.65
C ALA A 412 -8.35 28.16 13.38
N HIS A 413 -7.26 27.49 12.98
CA HIS A 413 -6.91 26.15 13.46
C HIS A 413 -5.54 26.07 14.17
N CYS A 414 -4.59 26.97 13.88
CA CYS A 414 -3.19 26.85 14.33
C CYS A 414 -2.70 28.02 15.21
N SER A 415 -3.60 28.86 15.71
CA SER A 415 -3.27 30.03 16.53
C SER A 415 -2.51 29.65 17.80
N GLY A 416 -1.46 30.41 18.14
CA GLY A 416 -0.58 30.14 19.29
C GLY A 416 0.57 29.16 19.01
N LEU A 417 0.49 28.34 17.96
CA LEU A 417 1.60 27.48 17.53
C LEU A 417 2.54 28.27 16.61
N HIS A 418 3.68 28.74 17.13
CA HIS A 418 4.59 29.64 16.39
C HIS A 418 6.10 29.33 16.50
N ARG A 419 6.50 28.18 17.07
CA ARG A 419 7.91 27.82 17.31
C ARG A 419 8.22 26.39 16.84
N LYS A 420 9.47 26.14 16.43
CA LYS A 420 10.02 24.83 16.04
C LYS A 420 9.11 24.05 15.07
N GLY A 421 8.63 24.67 14.00
CA GLY A 421 7.84 24.00 12.95
C GLY A 421 6.42 23.56 13.33
N ARG A 422 5.98 23.75 14.59
CA ARG A 422 4.64 23.32 15.06
C ARG A 422 3.48 23.91 14.25
N THR A 423 3.64 25.11 13.69
CA THR A 423 2.65 25.73 12.79
C THR A 423 2.54 24.98 11.47
N LEU A 424 3.66 24.58 10.87
CA LEU A 424 3.68 23.84 9.61
C LEU A 424 3.06 22.46 9.80
N HIS A 425 3.41 21.75 10.87
CA HIS A 425 2.76 20.48 11.23
C HIS A 425 1.25 20.59 11.47
N CYS A 426 0.80 21.67 12.12
CA CYS A 426 -0.63 21.94 12.26
C CYS A 426 -1.30 22.16 10.90
N LEU A 427 -0.68 22.92 9.99
CA LEU A 427 -1.16 23.09 8.62
C LEU A 427 -1.13 21.79 7.80
N MET A 428 -0.12 20.93 7.98
CA MET A 428 -0.07 19.59 7.39
C MET A 428 -1.21 18.71 7.90
N ARG A 429 -1.58 18.82 9.19
CA ARG A 429 -2.73 18.13 9.80
C ARG A 429 -4.08 18.64 9.25
N VAL A 430 -4.24 19.95 9.07
CA VAL A 430 -5.41 20.51 8.36
C VAL A 430 -5.43 20.01 6.91
N GLY A 431 -4.28 19.94 6.25
CA GLY A 431 -4.11 19.40 4.89
C GLY A 431 -4.36 17.89 4.76
N ARG A 432 -4.38 17.13 5.87
CA ARG A 432 -4.83 15.72 5.97
C ARG A 432 -6.34 15.56 6.11
N GLU A 433 -7.09 16.66 6.15
CA GLU A 433 -8.54 16.72 6.44
C GLU A 433 -8.92 16.36 7.90
N ASP A 434 -7.94 16.13 8.79
CA ASP A 434 -8.15 15.76 10.20
C ASP A 434 -8.86 16.86 11.04
N MET A 435 -8.92 18.10 10.54
CA MET A 435 -9.45 19.29 11.24
C MET A 435 -10.35 20.19 10.37
N GLY A 436 -10.61 19.82 9.11
CA GLY A 436 -11.38 20.63 8.14
C GLY A 436 -10.78 20.63 6.73
N THR A 437 -11.42 21.31 5.80
CA THR A 437 -10.95 21.44 4.41
C THR A 437 -9.98 22.61 4.25
N ILE A 438 -8.73 22.32 3.86
CA ILE A 438 -7.70 23.31 3.51
C ILE A 438 -7.99 24.00 2.17
N ASP A 439 -7.57 25.26 1.97
CA ASP A 439 -7.63 25.87 0.64
C ASP A 439 -6.58 25.29 -0.32
N ASN A 440 -6.91 25.23 -1.61
CA ASN A 440 -6.04 24.68 -2.64
C ASN A 440 -4.74 25.50 -2.85
N LEU A 441 -4.76 26.81 -2.58
CA LEU A 441 -3.57 27.66 -2.63
C LEU A 441 -2.68 27.40 -1.40
N CYS A 442 -3.26 27.27 -0.20
CA CYS A 442 -2.51 26.90 1.00
C CYS A 442 -1.87 25.51 0.86
N GLN A 443 -2.64 24.51 0.41
CA GLN A 443 -2.12 23.15 0.17
C GLN A 443 -0.98 23.11 -0.86
N LYS A 444 -1.06 23.95 -1.91
CA LYS A 444 0.02 24.11 -2.90
C LYS A 444 1.24 24.85 -2.33
N ALA A 445 1.05 25.83 -1.45
CA ALA A 445 2.13 26.50 -0.75
C ALA A 445 2.87 25.55 0.19
N LEU A 446 2.15 24.71 0.96
CA LEU A 446 2.73 23.64 1.79
C LEU A 446 3.55 22.66 0.96
N GLN A 447 3.00 22.14 -0.14
CA GLN A 447 3.73 21.22 -1.03
C GLN A 447 4.99 21.88 -1.64
N THR A 448 4.94 23.18 -1.94
CA THR A 448 6.10 23.94 -2.44
C THR A 448 7.17 24.07 -1.36
N LEU A 449 6.80 24.45 -0.13
CA LEU A 449 7.73 24.57 0.99
C LEU A 449 8.39 23.22 1.33
N ILE A 450 7.64 22.13 1.32
CA ILE A 450 8.19 20.78 1.56
C ILE A 450 9.18 20.38 0.45
N GLN A 451 8.95 20.77 -0.80
CA GLN A 451 9.90 20.53 -1.90
C GLN A 451 11.18 21.38 -1.80
N GLU A 452 11.09 22.60 -1.27
CA GLU A 452 12.25 23.49 -1.07
C GLU A 452 13.07 23.07 0.16
N ALA A 453 12.41 22.72 1.26
CA ALA A 453 13.01 22.24 2.47
C ALA A 453 13.59 20.82 2.35
N ASP A 454 12.95 19.94 1.59
CA ASP A 454 13.36 18.54 1.38
C ASP A 454 13.63 17.73 2.68
N PRO A 455 12.70 17.72 3.66
CA PRO A 455 12.84 16.91 4.88
C PRO A 455 12.80 15.39 4.62
N GLY A 456 12.38 14.96 3.42
CA GLY A 456 12.47 13.56 2.97
C GLY A 456 13.91 13.10 2.76
N ALA A 457 14.83 13.99 2.37
CA ALA A 457 16.26 13.68 2.23
C ALA A 457 16.99 13.54 3.58
N ASP A 458 16.62 14.34 4.58
CA ASP A 458 17.18 14.29 5.94
C ASP A 458 16.15 14.76 6.96
N TYR A 459 15.60 13.81 7.73
CA TYR A 459 14.58 14.08 8.76
C TYR A 459 15.02 15.12 9.82
N ARG A 460 16.33 15.40 9.98
CA ARG A 460 16.88 16.42 10.90
C ARG A 460 16.72 17.87 10.41
N ILE A 461 16.15 18.04 9.22
CA ILE A 461 15.59 19.30 8.72
C ILE A 461 14.28 19.61 9.46
N ASP A 462 13.49 18.58 9.76
CA ASP A 462 12.25 18.69 10.51
C ASP A 462 12.52 18.51 12.02
N ARG A 463 12.60 19.64 12.74
CA ARG A 463 12.84 19.62 14.18
C ARG A 463 11.66 19.07 14.99
N ALA A 464 10.43 19.19 14.51
CA ALA A 464 9.26 18.72 15.25
C ALA A 464 9.12 17.19 15.15
N LEU A 465 9.35 16.63 13.96
CA LEU A 465 9.47 15.19 13.78
C LEU A 465 10.68 14.62 14.55
N ASN A 466 11.85 15.26 14.47
CA ASN A 466 13.05 14.82 15.18
C ASN A 466 12.88 14.84 16.71
N GLU A 467 12.36 15.93 17.29
CA GLU A 467 12.09 16.00 18.74
C GLU A 467 11.02 15.00 19.21
N ALA A 468 10.08 14.60 18.36
CA ALA A 468 9.05 13.61 18.68
C ALA A 468 9.54 12.15 18.54
N CYS A 469 10.35 11.85 17.53
CA CYS A 469 10.73 10.47 17.18
C CYS A 469 12.07 9.98 17.75
N GLU A 470 12.86 10.82 18.43
CA GLU A 470 14.18 10.48 19.00
C GLU A 470 14.18 9.15 19.79
N SER A 471 13.15 8.89 20.61
CA SER A 471 13.01 7.65 21.38
C SER A 471 12.83 6.40 20.50
N VAL A 472 12.01 6.51 19.44
CA VAL A 472 11.75 5.44 18.46
C VAL A 472 13.01 5.18 17.63
N ILE A 473 13.72 6.24 17.23
CA ILE A 473 14.99 6.15 16.48
C ILE A 473 16.06 5.44 17.31
N GLN A 474 16.23 5.80 18.58
CA GLN A 474 17.22 5.18 19.47
C GLN A 474 16.92 3.71 19.81
N THR A 475 15.66 3.28 19.80
CA THR A 475 15.23 1.92 20.20
C THR A 475 14.95 0.96 19.04
N ALA A 476 14.54 1.48 17.88
CA ALA A 476 14.24 0.69 16.68
C ALA A 476 15.26 0.93 15.55
N CYS A 477 15.46 2.18 15.14
CA CYS A 477 16.20 2.52 13.92
C CYS A 477 17.71 2.75 14.12
N LYS A 478 18.24 2.47 15.32
CA LYS A 478 19.65 2.66 15.74
C LYS A 478 20.72 2.03 14.82
N HIS A 479 20.34 1.09 13.97
CA HIS A 479 21.23 0.45 12.99
C HIS A 479 21.45 1.29 11.72
N ILE A 480 20.58 2.28 11.47
CA ILE A 480 20.65 3.22 10.36
C ILE A 480 21.52 4.43 10.77
N ARG A 481 22.16 5.10 9.82
CA ARG A 481 23.02 6.26 10.08
C ARG A 481 22.19 7.53 10.26
N ASN A 482 22.53 8.36 11.26
CA ASN A 482 21.85 9.64 11.49
C ASN A 482 21.97 10.56 10.26
N GLY A 483 20.82 10.94 9.70
CA GLY A 483 20.71 11.72 8.46
C GLY A 483 20.65 10.90 7.17
N ASP A 484 20.43 9.59 7.27
CA ASP A 484 20.10 8.74 6.12
C ASP A 484 18.57 8.73 5.90
N PRO A 485 18.06 8.94 4.66
CA PRO A 485 16.62 8.94 4.38
C PRO A 485 15.93 7.61 4.69
N MET A 486 16.67 6.49 4.84
CA MET A 486 16.10 5.22 5.28
C MET A 486 15.46 5.29 6.69
N ILE A 487 15.79 6.29 7.52
CA ILE A 487 15.18 6.46 8.86
C ILE A 487 13.65 6.64 8.76
N LEU A 488 13.15 7.41 7.79
CA LEU A 488 11.70 7.58 7.61
C LEU A 488 11.00 6.26 7.24
N SER A 489 11.67 5.38 6.49
CA SER A 489 11.12 4.06 6.16
C SER A 489 11.08 3.13 7.37
N CYS A 490 12.14 3.11 8.19
CA CYS A 490 12.16 2.34 9.44
C CYS A 490 11.11 2.83 10.46
N LEU A 491 10.85 4.14 10.52
CA LEU A 491 9.77 4.69 11.36
C LEU A 491 8.39 4.24 10.85
N MET A 492 8.15 4.24 9.53
CA MET A 492 6.91 3.72 8.94
C MET A 492 6.73 2.21 9.15
N GLU A 493 7.79 1.40 9.02
CA GLU A 493 7.77 -0.04 9.32
C GLU A 493 7.36 -0.33 10.78
N HIS A 494 7.68 0.59 11.69
CA HIS A 494 7.37 0.50 13.11
C HIS A 494 6.07 1.20 13.54
N LEU A 495 5.33 1.84 12.62
CA LEU A 495 4.14 2.67 12.90
C LEU A 495 3.18 2.05 13.93
N TYR A 496 2.61 0.89 13.63
CA TYR A 496 1.70 0.18 14.55
C TYR A 496 2.40 -0.88 15.37
N THR A 497 3.55 -0.56 15.99
CA THR A 497 4.26 -1.48 16.90
C THR A 497 4.42 -0.84 18.27
N GLU A 498 4.56 -1.66 19.32
CA GLU A 498 4.76 -1.21 20.72
C GLU A 498 5.99 -0.29 20.94
N LYS A 499 6.82 -0.08 19.92
CA LYS A 499 7.95 0.86 19.92
C LYS A 499 7.57 2.28 19.49
N MET A 500 6.43 2.47 18.83
CA MET A 500 5.99 3.79 18.37
C MET A 500 5.41 4.60 19.53
N VAL A 501 5.44 5.92 19.40
CA VAL A 501 4.89 6.88 20.36
C VAL A 501 3.94 7.79 19.62
N GLU A 502 2.77 8.07 20.20
CA GLU A 502 1.68 8.87 19.60
C GLU A 502 2.15 10.20 18.98
N ASP A 503 3.01 10.95 19.68
CA ASP A 503 3.59 12.20 19.15
C ASP A 503 4.46 11.95 17.90
N CYS A 504 5.23 10.86 17.84
CA CYS A 504 6.03 10.50 16.68
C CYS A 504 5.13 10.04 15.51
N GLU A 505 4.15 9.17 15.79
CA GLU A 505 3.15 8.70 14.82
C GLU A 505 2.45 9.88 14.14
N HIS A 506 1.93 10.83 14.92
CA HIS A 506 1.26 12.01 14.40
C HIS A 506 2.18 12.88 13.52
N ARG A 507 3.41 13.17 13.93
CA ARG A 507 4.35 14.00 13.14
C ARG A 507 4.82 13.27 11.88
N LEU A 508 5.06 11.97 11.97
CA LEU A 508 5.48 11.13 10.86
C LEU A 508 4.41 11.07 9.78
N LEU A 509 3.15 10.82 10.15
CA LEU A 509 2.04 10.76 9.20
C LEU A 509 1.69 12.13 8.61
N GLU A 510 1.83 13.23 9.37
CA GLU A 510 1.70 14.60 8.86
C GLU A 510 2.68 14.88 7.70
N LEU A 511 3.95 14.47 7.83
CA LEU A 511 4.94 14.62 6.75
C LEU A 511 4.76 13.59 5.63
N GLN A 512 4.58 12.31 5.99
CA GLN A 512 4.49 11.20 5.04
C GLN A 512 3.29 11.34 4.09
N TYR A 513 2.21 12.01 4.52
CA TYR A 513 1.08 12.37 3.66
C TYR A 513 1.51 13.09 2.38
N PHE A 514 2.47 14.03 2.47
CA PHE A 514 3.00 14.77 1.32
C PHE A 514 4.03 13.94 0.54
N ILE A 515 4.95 13.26 1.24
CA ILE A 515 5.99 12.41 0.61
C ILE A 515 5.35 11.30 -0.24
N ALA A 516 4.30 10.64 0.26
CA ALA A 516 3.59 9.59 -0.46
C ALA A 516 2.84 10.10 -1.71
N ARG A 517 2.54 11.41 -1.79
CA ARG A 517 1.76 12.03 -2.89
C ARG A 517 2.61 12.51 -4.07
N ASP A 518 3.86 12.94 -3.84
CA ASP A 518 4.80 13.28 -4.92
C ASP A 518 6.08 12.45 -4.84
N TRP A 519 6.28 11.58 -5.84
CA TRP A 519 7.46 10.72 -5.99
C TRP A 519 8.81 11.45 -6.01
N LYS A 520 8.83 12.78 -6.19
CA LYS A 520 10.02 13.62 -6.08
C LYS A 520 10.50 13.83 -4.64
N LEU A 521 9.59 13.71 -3.67
CA LEU A 521 9.82 13.96 -2.24
C LEU A 521 10.30 12.69 -1.49
N ASP A 522 10.21 11.51 -2.12
CA ASP A 522 10.94 10.33 -1.67
C ASP A 522 12.28 10.24 -2.42
N PRO A 523 13.43 10.50 -1.76
CA PRO A 523 14.73 10.58 -2.44
C PRO A 523 15.21 9.23 -2.97
N ILE A 524 14.79 8.13 -2.34
CA ILE A 524 15.26 6.77 -2.67
C ILE A 524 14.52 6.30 -3.92
N LEU A 525 13.19 6.39 -3.91
CA LEU A 525 12.32 6.17 -5.06
C LEU A 525 12.74 7.03 -6.25
N TYR A 526 12.89 8.36 -6.09
CA TYR A 526 13.31 9.21 -7.20
C TYR A 526 14.67 8.77 -7.77
N LYS A 527 15.67 8.54 -6.90
CA LYS A 527 17.04 8.15 -7.29
C LYS A 527 17.08 6.83 -8.04
N LYS A 528 16.29 5.83 -7.64
CA LYS A 528 16.20 4.52 -8.31
C LYS A 528 15.33 4.56 -9.57
N CYS A 529 14.21 5.28 -9.55
CA CYS A 529 13.22 5.25 -10.63
C CYS A 529 13.38 6.31 -11.72
N GLN A 530 14.17 7.38 -11.56
CA GLN A 530 14.28 8.45 -12.57
C GLN A 530 14.66 7.96 -13.98
N GLY A 531 15.46 6.90 -14.09
CA GLY A 531 15.78 6.27 -15.38
C GLY A 531 14.60 5.54 -16.03
N ASP A 532 13.73 4.92 -15.23
CA ASP A 532 12.50 4.29 -15.70
C ASP A 532 11.39 5.30 -15.98
N ALA A 533 11.23 6.31 -15.12
CA ALA A 533 10.24 7.38 -15.28
C ALA A 533 10.47 8.17 -16.59
N SER A 534 11.72 8.50 -16.91
CA SER A 534 12.05 9.16 -18.19
C SER A 534 11.86 8.24 -19.41
N ARG A 535 12.15 6.94 -19.26
CA ARG A 535 12.06 5.92 -20.33
C ARG A 535 10.64 5.43 -20.65
N LEU A 536 9.76 5.41 -19.65
CA LEU A 536 8.43 4.78 -19.71
C LEU A 536 7.28 5.75 -19.45
N CYS A 537 7.50 6.77 -18.61
CA CYS A 537 6.50 7.76 -18.20
C CYS A 537 6.78 9.15 -18.78
N HIS A 538 7.74 9.27 -19.70
CA HIS A 538 8.12 10.48 -20.43
C HIS A 538 8.39 11.72 -19.54
N THR A 539 8.94 11.50 -18.34
CA THR A 539 9.26 12.59 -17.40
C THR A 539 10.56 13.31 -17.79
N HIS A 540 10.53 14.64 -17.83
CA HIS A 540 11.71 15.48 -18.03
C HIS A 540 12.14 16.11 -16.69
N SER A 541 13.33 15.76 -16.19
CA SER A 541 13.98 16.38 -15.02
C SER A 541 13.22 16.29 -13.67
N TRP A 542 13.93 16.59 -12.57
CA TRP A 542 13.34 16.75 -11.23
C TRP A 542 12.60 18.11 -11.11
N ASN A 543 13.22 19.18 -11.65
CA ASN A 543 12.75 20.57 -11.52
C ASN A 543 11.96 21.10 -12.75
N GLU A 544 11.69 20.28 -13.78
CA GLU A 544 10.88 20.71 -14.93
C GLU A 544 9.48 20.10 -14.82
N THR A 545 8.62 20.72 -14.00
CA THR A 545 7.18 20.41 -14.02
C THR A 545 6.59 20.80 -15.36
N SER A 546 6.31 19.82 -16.21
CA SER A 546 5.22 19.95 -17.16
C SER A 546 3.93 20.17 -16.36
N GLU A 547 3.29 21.32 -16.52
CA GLU A 547 2.09 21.73 -15.76
C GLU A 547 0.86 20.84 -16.05
N MET A 548 0.99 19.85 -16.96
CA MET A 548 -0.08 18.98 -17.46
C MET A 548 -0.24 17.64 -16.72
N MET A 549 0.64 17.26 -15.78
CA MET A 549 0.51 15.97 -15.06
C MET A 549 0.07 16.15 -13.59
N PRO A 550 -1.01 15.47 -13.15
CA PRO A 550 -1.44 15.49 -11.74
C PRO A 550 -0.41 14.91 -10.76
N PRO A 551 -0.45 15.30 -9.47
CA PRO A 551 0.24 14.58 -8.40
C PRO A 551 -0.06 13.07 -8.43
N GLY A 552 0.92 12.25 -8.04
CA GLY A 552 0.81 10.78 -8.10
C GLY A 552 0.78 10.14 -9.50
N ALA A 553 0.57 10.87 -10.60
CA ALA A 553 0.43 10.29 -11.94
C ALA A 553 1.69 9.52 -12.41
N ILE A 554 2.88 10.02 -12.06
CA ILE A 554 4.15 9.34 -12.38
C ILE A 554 4.30 8.05 -11.57
N PHE A 555 3.90 8.03 -10.30
CA PHE A 555 3.88 6.81 -9.50
C PHE A 555 2.90 5.78 -10.08
N SER A 556 1.68 6.19 -10.45
CA SER A 556 0.70 5.31 -11.12
C SER A 556 1.22 4.72 -12.44
N CYS A 557 2.03 5.50 -13.19
CA CYS A 557 2.71 5.01 -14.39
C CYS A 557 3.82 3.99 -14.06
N LEU A 558 4.74 4.31 -13.14
CA LEU A 558 5.80 3.39 -12.71
C LEU A 558 5.21 2.07 -12.20
N TYR A 559 4.20 2.18 -11.33
CA TYR A 559 3.40 1.07 -10.82
C TYR A 559 2.87 0.16 -11.95
N ARG A 560 2.20 0.74 -12.96
CA ARG A 560 1.68 0.00 -14.13
C ARG A 560 2.77 -0.65 -15.00
N HIS A 561 4.05 -0.36 -14.76
CA HIS A 561 5.18 -1.01 -15.42
C HIS A 561 5.96 -1.97 -14.49
N ALA A 562 5.64 -2.03 -13.20
CA ALA A 562 6.23 -2.96 -12.23
C ALA A 562 5.67 -4.39 -12.33
N TYR A 563 4.43 -4.53 -12.83
CA TYR A 563 3.68 -5.80 -12.86
C TYR A 563 3.31 -6.27 -14.29
N ARG A 564 3.99 -5.75 -15.33
CA ARG A 564 3.80 -6.24 -16.71
C ARG A 564 4.46 -7.60 -16.93
N THR A 565 3.77 -8.50 -17.62
CA THR A 565 4.43 -9.69 -18.21
C THR A 565 5.37 -9.28 -19.35
N GLU A 566 6.29 -10.16 -19.74
CA GLU A 566 7.22 -9.91 -20.86
C GLU A 566 6.49 -9.66 -22.19
N GLU A 567 5.37 -10.36 -22.40
CA GLU A 567 4.46 -10.22 -23.54
C GLU A 567 3.73 -8.86 -23.56
N GLN A 568 3.55 -8.23 -22.39
CA GLN A 568 2.91 -6.92 -22.22
C GLN A 568 3.87 -5.73 -22.37
N GLY A 569 5.14 -5.98 -22.69
CA GLY A 569 6.13 -4.97 -23.07
C GLY A 569 7.11 -4.57 -21.96
N ARG A 570 7.60 -3.31 -22.04
CA ARG A 570 8.74 -2.86 -21.23
C ARG A 570 8.40 -2.75 -19.74
N ARG A 571 9.11 -3.52 -18.90
CA ARG A 571 9.07 -3.48 -17.42
C ARG A 571 9.99 -2.40 -16.83
N LEU A 572 9.82 -2.12 -15.53
CA LEU A 572 10.81 -1.41 -14.70
C LEU A 572 12.15 -2.18 -14.58
N SER A 573 13.18 -1.50 -14.08
CA SER A 573 14.34 -2.11 -13.44
C SER A 573 14.00 -2.75 -12.08
N ARG A 574 14.80 -3.73 -11.62
CA ARG A 574 14.63 -4.39 -10.30
C ARG A 574 14.64 -3.37 -9.17
N ASP A 575 15.64 -2.50 -9.14
CA ASP A 575 15.78 -1.43 -8.15
C ASP A 575 14.55 -0.52 -8.08
N CYS A 576 14.04 -0.05 -9.22
CA CYS A 576 12.83 0.79 -9.21
C CYS A 576 11.58 0.01 -8.80
N LYS A 577 11.44 -1.28 -9.18
CA LYS A 577 10.32 -2.10 -8.73
C LYS A 577 10.28 -2.24 -7.20
N VAL A 578 11.42 -2.49 -6.55
CA VAL A 578 11.50 -2.64 -5.09
C VAL A 578 11.09 -1.34 -4.38
N GLU A 579 11.53 -0.16 -4.85
CA GLU A 579 11.08 1.10 -4.27
C GLU A 579 9.59 1.37 -4.50
N VAL A 580 9.04 1.00 -5.67
CA VAL A 580 7.59 1.08 -5.93
C VAL A 580 6.82 0.18 -4.95
N GLN A 581 7.28 -1.04 -4.68
CA GLN A 581 6.70 -1.94 -3.69
C GLN A 581 6.77 -1.37 -2.26
N ARG A 582 7.92 -0.79 -1.84
CA ARG A 582 8.04 -0.11 -0.54
C ARG A 582 6.99 1.00 -0.37
N ILE A 583 6.75 1.80 -1.41
CA ILE A 583 5.75 2.88 -1.35
C ILE A 583 4.32 2.35 -1.31
N LEU A 584 4.00 1.25 -2.03
CA LEU A 584 2.70 0.58 -1.89
C LEU A 584 2.48 0.09 -0.46
N HIS A 585 3.45 -0.60 0.12
CA HIS A 585 3.41 -1.07 1.50
C HIS A 585 3.24 0.11 2.49
N GLN A 586 3.98 1.21 2.31
CA GLN A 586 3.83 2.41 3.15
C GLN A 586 2.47 3.11 3.00
N ARG A 587 1.81 3.02 1.83
CA ARG A 587 0.44 3.53 1.64
C ARG A 587 -0.65 2.58 2.15
N ALA A 588 -0.35 1.29 2.24
CA ALA A 588 -1.28 0.29 2.78
C ALA A 588 -1.36 0.30 4.32
N LEU A 589 -0.48 1.05 5.00
CA LEU A 589 -0.52 1.23 6.46
C LEU A 589 -1.61 2.21 6.92
N ASP A 590 -1.82 3.35 6.26
CA ASP A 590 -2.84 4.34 6.63
C ASP A 590 -3.60 4.73 5.36
N VAL A 591 -4.92 4.61 5.38
CA VAL A 591 -5.78 4.94 4.23
C VAL A 591 -5.69 6.42 3.82
N LYS A 592 -5.30 7.32 4.72
CA LYS A 592 -4.98 8.72 4.41
C LYS A 592 -3.65 8.87 3.67
N LEU A 593 -2.80 7.85 3.60
CA LEU A 593 -1.59 7.83 2.77
C LEU A 593 -1.88 7.40 1.32
N ASP A 594 -2.94 6.63 1.04
CA ASP A 594 -3.39 6.46 -0.34
C ASP A 594 -4.36 7.59 -0.79
N PRO A 595 -3.98 8.43 -1.78
CA PRO A 595 -4.78 9.60 -2.14
C PRO A 595 -6.07 9.27 -2.89
N GLU A 596 -6.21 8.05 -3.42
CA GLU A 596 -7.39 7.60 -4.16
C GLU A 596 -8.41 6.97 -3.22
N LEU A 597 -7.95 6.15 -2.27
CA LEU A 597 -8.80 5.53 -1.27
C LEU A 597 -9.41 6.58 -0.32
N GLN A 598 -8.62 7.52 0.20
CA GLN A 598 -9.15 8.66 0.97
C GLN A 598 -10.26 9.38 0.18
N ARG A 599 -9.93 9.95 -0.98
CA ARG A 599 -10.83 10.84 -1.74
C ARG A 599 -12.16 10.18 -2.14
N ARG A 600 -12.17 8.85 -2.34
CA ARG A 600 -13.37 8.12 -2.77
C ARG A 600 -14.11 7.42 -1.65
N CYS A 601 -13.46 7.08 -0.53
CA CYS A 601 -14.05 6.27 0.53
C CYS A 601 -14.30 6.97 1.87
N MET A 602 -13.84 8.21 2.12
CA MET A 602 -14.08 8.90 3.42
C MET A 602 -15.55 8.87 3.87
N THR A 603 -16.51 9.00 2.95
CA THR A 603 -17.95 8.93 3.25
C THR A 603 -18.42 7.53 3.68
N ASP A 604 -17.93 6.48 3.02
CA ASP A 604 -18.26 5.09 3.40
C ASP A 604 -17.52 4.66 4.68
N LEU A 605 -16.29 5.12 4.89
CA LEU A 605 -15.53 4.92 6.13
C LEU A 605 -16.25 5.51 7.35
N GLY A 606 -16.68 6.78 7.28
CA GLY A 606 -17.43 7.42 8.35
C GLY A 606 -18.79 6.75 8.65
N LYS A 607 -19.35 6.03 7.67
CA LYS A 607 -20.65 5.35 7.74
C LYS A 607 -20.56 3.92 8.27
N TRP A 608 -19.54 3.15 7.87
CA TRP A 608 -19.43 1.71 8.16
C TRP A 608 -18.30 1.37 9.15
N CYS A 609 -17.25 2.19 9.21
CA CYS A 609 -15.97 1.87 9.88
C CYS A 609 -15.61 2.86 11.01
N SER A 610 -16.60 3.57 11.56
CA SER A 610 -16.38 4.66 12.53
C SER A 610 -16.39 4.24 14.01
N GLU A 611 -16.90 3.05 14.36
CA GLU A 611 -16.99 2.58 15.77
C GLU A 611 -16.09 1.36 16.10
N LYS A 612 -15.39 0.78 15.12
CA LYS A 612 -14.78 -0.57 15.25
C LYS A 612 -13.36 -0.72 14.71
N THR A 613 -12.77 0.35 14.21
CA THR A 613 -11.63 0.25 13.29
C THR A 613 -10.47 1.06 13.84
N GLU A 614 -9.41 0.37 14.26
CA GLU A 614 -8.14 1.00 14.64
C GLU A 614 -7.37 1.41 13.37
N SER A 615 -6.44 2.37 13.49
CA SER A 615 -5.60 2.82 12.37
C SER A 615 -4.91 1.63 11.69
N GLY A 616 -5.11 1.48 10.38
CA GLY A 616 -4.60 0.36 9.58
C GLY A 616 -5.57 -0.81 9.38
N GLN A 617 -6.78 -0.77 9.94
CA GLN A 617 -7.85 -1.77 9.71
C GLN A 617 -8.94 -1.26 8.73
N GLU A 618 -8.82 -0.03 8.21
CA GLU A 618 -9.87 0.60 7.40
C GLU A 618 -10.07 -0.09 6.04
N LEU A 619 -9.01 -0.63 5.44
CA LEU A 619 -9.13 -1.41 4.20
C LEU A 619 -9.87 -2.73 4.43
N GLU A 620 -9.60 -3.44 5.53
CA GLU A 620 -10.28 -4.69 5.92
C GLU A 620 -11.79 -4.44 6.12
N CYS A 621 -12.15 -3.36 6.83
CA CYS A 621 -13.55 -2.97 7.02
C CYS A 621 -14.26 -2.62 5.70
N LEU A 622 -13.58 -1.92 4.77
CA LEU A 622 -14.12 -1.65 3.44
C LEU A 622 -14.23 -2.93 2.58
N GLN A 623 -13.28 -3.86 2.67
CA GLN A 623 -13.35 -5.17 2.01
C GLN A 623 -14.53 -6.00 2.52
N ASP A 624 -14.85 -5.93 3.82
CA ASP A 624 -16.03 -6.57 4.40
C ASP A 624 -17.32 -6.01 3.81
N HIS A 625 -17.51 -4.69 3.89
CA HIS A 625 -18.70 -3.98 3.39
C HIS A 625 -18.73 -3.75 1.86
N LEU A 626 -17.86 -4.38 1.08
CA LEU A 626 -17.68 -4.18 -0.36
C LEU A 626 -18.99 -4.20 -1.20
N GLU A 627 -19.97 -5.04 -0.85
CA GLU A 627 -21.26 -5.09 -1.57
C GLU A 627 -22.19 -3.90 -1.25
N GLU A 628 -21.87 -3.11 -0.23
CA GLU A 628 -22.67 -2.01 0.34
C GLU A 628 -22.04 -0.61 0.07
N LEU A 629 -20.75 -0.55 -0.30
CA LEU A 629 -20.03 0.69 -0.64
C LEU A 629 -20.59 1.42 -1.88
N VAL A 630 -20.45 2.74 -1.94
CA VAL A 630 -20.70 3.54 -3.14
C VAL A 630 -19.80 3.07 -4.28
N SER A 631 -20.28 3.08 -5.53
CA SER A 631 -19.57 2.52 -6.70
C SER A 631 -18.14 3.02 -6.86
N GLU A 632 -17.91 4.32 -6.61
CA GLU A 632 -16.58 4.91 -6.71
C GLU A 632 -15.60 4.40 -5.64
N CYS A 633 -16.05 4.22 -4.40
CA CYS A 633 -15.25 3.60 -3.35
C CYS A 633 -15.03 2.10 -3.65
N ARG A 634 -16.10 1.40 -4.06
CA ARG A 634 -16.10 -0.02 -4.42
C ARG A 634 -15.11 -0.36 -5.53
N ASP A 635 -14.99 0.49 -6.56
CA ASP A 635 -14.03 0.30 -7.64
C ASP A 635 -12.58 0.51 -7.15
N VAL A 636 -12.33 1.45 -6.22
CA VAL A 636 -10.98 1.66 -5.65
C VAL A 636 -10.59 0.51 -4.70
N VAL A 637 -11.45 0.15 -3.76
CA VAL A 637 -11.24 -0.99 -2.83
C VAL A 637 -11.10 -2.29 -3.61
N GLY A 638 -11.95 -2.52 -4.63
CA GLY A 638 -11.87 -3.68 -5.50
C GLY A 638 -10.57 -3.71 -6.31
N ASN A 639 -10.09 -2.57 -6.80
CA ASN A 639 -8.77 -2.50 -7.44
C ASN A 639 -7.66 -2.84 -6.43
N LEU A 640 -7.61 -2.20 -5.25
CA LEU A 640 -6.59 -2.49 -4.23
C LEU A 640 -6.59 -3.96 -3.77
N THR A 641 -7.78 -4.57 -3.64
CA THR A 641 -7.94 -6.01 -3.33
C THR A 641 -7.42 -6.89 -4.48
N GLU A 642 -7.69 -6.51 -5.73
CA GLU A 642 -7.11 -7.17 -6.92
C GLU A 642 -5.57 -7.06 -6.93
N LEU A 643 -4.98 -5.98 -6.39
CA LEU A 643 -3.52 -5.82 -6.26
C LEU A 643 -2.94 -6.61 -5.08
N ALA A 644 -3.59 -6.59 -3.91
CA ALA A 644 -3.22 -7.39 -2.75
C ALA A 644 -3.23 -8.90 -3.05
N SER A 645 -4.04 -9.33 -4.02
CA SER A 645 -4.03 -10.72 -4.50
C SER A 645 -2.86 -11.09 -5.43
N GLU A 646 -2.16 -10.10 -5.99
CA GLU A 646 -0.92 -10.27 -6.76
C GLU A 646 0.32 -10.17 -5.85
N ASP A 647 0.28 -9.25 -4.88
CA ASP A 647 1.38 -8.91 -3.97
C ASP A 647 0.84 -8.81 -2.53
N ILE A 648 0.84 -9.95 -1.81
CA ILE A 648 0.17 -10.05 -0.49
C ILE A 648 0.88 -9.22 0.60
N GLN A 649 2.04 -8.65 0.30
CA GLN A 649 2.74 -7.69 1.16
C GLN A 649 1.94 -6.40 1.41
N ILE A 650 0.90 -6.13 0.61
CA ILE A 650 -0.05 -5.04 0.82
C ILE A 650 -0.91 -5.27 2.08
N GLU A 651 -1.24 -6.51 2.45
CA GLU A 651 -2.04 -6.84 3.64
C GLU A 651 -1.14 -6.86 4.90
N THR A 652 -0.77 -5.68 5.39
CA THR A 652 0.29 -5.50 6.41
C THR A 652 0.02 -6.25 7.72
N LEU A 653 -1.26 -6.29 8.16
CA LEU A 653 -1.70 -7.01 9.35
C LEU A 653 -1.61 -8.54 9.18
N LEU A 654 -1.99 -9.04 8.00
CA LEU A 654 -1.89 -10.45 7.63
C LEU A 654 -0.43 -10.90 7.61
N MET A 655 0.43 -10.17 6.90
CA MET A 655 1.87 -10.46 6.82
C MET A 655 2.50 -10.55 8.21
N ARG A 656 2.26 -9.55 9.07
CA ARG A 656 2.78 -9.54 10.45
C ARG A 656 2.29 -10.72 11.29
N ALA A 657 1.04 -11.16 11.10
CA ALA A 657 0.53 -12.36 11.76
C ALA A 657 1.15 -13.65 11.20
N CYS A 658 1.45 -13.68 9.90
CA CYS A 658 1.91 -14.87 9.17
C CYS A 658 3.43 -15.08 9.14
N GLU A 659 4.23 -14.08 9.54
CA GLU A 659 5.70 -14.10 9.57
C GLU A 659 6.34 -15.44 10.03
N PRO A 660 5.85 -16.13 11.10
CA PRO A 660 6.43 -17.43 11.51
C PRO A 660 6.30 -18.53 10.45
N VAL A 661 5.18 -18.57 9.73
CA VAL A 661 4.92 -19.53 8.63
C VAL A 661 5.71 -19.13 7.38
N ILE A 662 5.82 -17.83 7.12
CA ILE A 662 6.57 -17.29 5.99
C ILE A 662 8.03 -17.72 6.11
N GLN A 663 8.66 -17.49 7.26
CA GLN A 663 10.04 -17.91 7.52
C GLN A 663 10.24 -19.43 7.50
N SER A 664 9.29 -20.23 8.02
CA SER A 664 9.49 -21.69 8.16
C SER A 664 9.14 -22.49 6.90
N HIS A 665 8.11 -22.09 6.15
CA HIS A 665 7.53 -22.88 5.05
C HIS A 665 7.53 -22.17 3.70
N CYS A 666 7.57 -20.84 3.66
CA CYS A 666 7.43 -20.05 2.41
C CYS A 666 8.65 -19.18 2.07
N HIS A 667 9.81 -19.38 2.73
CA HIS A 667 10.99 -18.52 2.56
C HIS A 667 11.47 -18.43 1.10
N GLU A 668 11.54 -19.55 0.36
CA GLU A 668 11.90 -19.58 -1.07
C GLU A 668 10.98 -18.70 -1.93
N VAL A 669 9.73 -18.49 -1.49
CA VAL A 669 8.73 -17.66 -2.17
C VAL A 669 8.81 -16.21 -1.72
N ALA A 670 9.03 -15.96 -0.43
CA ALA A 670 9.17 -14.61 0.12
C ALA A 670 10.48 -13.90 -0.30
N ASP A 671 11.57 -14.66 -0.49
CA ASP A 671 12.84 -14.14 -1.01
C ASP A 671 12.74 -13.71 -2.50
N ASN A 672 11.76 -14.25 -3.25
CA ASN A 672 11.48 -13.78 -4.61
C ASN A 672 10.84 -12.39 -4.55
N HIS A 673 11.53 -11.37 -5.05
CA HIS A 673 11.07 -9.97 -5.07
C HIS A 673 9.91 -9.69 -6.05
N ILE A 674 9.17 -10.74 -6.42
CA ILE A 674 8.00 -10.73 -7.30
C ILE A 674 7.09 -11.84 -6.76
N ASP A 675 6.22 -11.50 -5.81
CA ASP A 675 5.03 -12.30 -5.57
C ASP A 675 4.13 -12.21 -6.83
N THR A 676 3.51 -13.33 -7.22
CA THR A 676 2.47 -13.38 -8.25
C THR A 676 1.22 -14.10 -7.73
N GLY A 677 0.89 -13.87 -6.45
CA GLY A 677 -0.01 -14.70 -5.66
C GLY A 677 0.61 -16.05 -5.27
N ASP A 678 1.93 -16.15 -5.25
CA ASP A 678 2.70 -17.33 -4.82
C ASP A 678 2.80 -17.41 -3.31
N LEU A 679 3.03 -16.28 -2.63
CA LEU A 679 3.13 -16.26 -1.18
C LEU A 679 1.77 -16.57 -0.54
N MET A 680 0.68 -16.00 -1.07
CA MET A 680 -0.68 -16.32 -0.62
C MET A 680 -1.04 -17.79 -0.87
N GLU A 681 -0.70 -18.36 -2.03
CA GLU A 681 -0.92 -19.80 -2.28
C GLU A 681 -0.12 -20.66 -1.28
N CYS A 682 1.14 -20.29 -0.99
CA CYS A 682 1.94 -20.99 0.02
C CYS A 682 1.34 -20.90 1.43
N LEU A 683 0.77 -19.75 1.82
CA LEU A 683 0.06 -19.59 3.10
C LEU A 683 -1.20 -20.45 3.16
N VAL A 684 -2.00 -20.53 2.09
CA VAL A 684 -3.17 -21.43 2.01
C VAL A 684 -2.74 -22.90 2.10
N GLN A 685 -1.72 -23.31 1.34
CA GLN A 685 -1.21 -24.70 1.38
C GLN A 685 -0.66 -25.09 2.76
N ASN A 686 -0.25 -24.13 3.58
CA ASN A 686 0.32 -24.32 4.92
C ASN A 686 -0.60 -23.86 6.08
N LYS A 687 -1.87 -23.56 5.79
CA LYS A 687 -2.93 -23.12 6.73
C LYS A 687 -3.17 -24.03 7.95
N HIS A 688 -2.53 -25.20 8.00
CA HIS A 688 -2.69 -26.20 9.06
C HIS A 688 -1.35 -26.74 9.60
N GLN A 689 -0.24 -26.05 9.33
CA GLN A 689 1.06 -26.34 9.96
C GLN A 689 1.08 -25.89 11.42
N LYS A 690 2.04 -26.35 12.23
CA LYS A 690 2.14 -26.01 13.65
C LYS A 690 2.51 -24.54 13.89
N GLU A 691 3.23 -23.95 12.94
CA GLU A 691 3.72 -22.57 12.96
C GLU A 691 2.61 -21.55 12.61
N MET A 692 1.48 -22.05 12.07
CA MET A 692 0.30 -21.27 11.73
C MET A 692 -0.50 -20.93 12.99
N ASN A 693 -0.27 -19.72 13.52
CA ASN A 693 -1.01 -19.22 14.67
C ASN A 693 -2.44 -18.79 14.30
N ASP A 694 -3.32 -18.68 15.30
CA ASP A 694 -4.75 -18.37 15.11
C ASP A 694 -4.98 -17.04 14.35
N LYS A 695 -4.13 -16.02 14.55
CA LYS A 695 -4.27 -14.74 13.85
C LYS A 695 -4.02 -14.88 12.34
N CYS A 696 -2.94 -15.55 11.94
CA CYS A 696 -2.69 -15.82 10.53
C CYS A 696 -3.73 -16.79 9.94
N ALA A 697 -4.14 -17.83 10.68
CA ALA A 697 -5.18 -18.76 10.22
C ALA A 697 -6.52 -18.05 9.95
N VAL A 698 -6.92 -17.12 10.82
CA VAL A 698 -8.10 -16.26 10.63
C VAL A 698 -7.90 -15.32 9.46
N GLY A 699 -6.78 -14.57 9.39
CA GLY A 699 -6.51 -13.62 8.30
C GLY A 699 -6.42 -14.27 6.92
N VAL A 700 -5.74 -15.41 6.79
CA VAL A 700 -5.70 -16.21 5.53
C VAL A 700 -7.12 -16.62 5.12
N THR A 701 -7.97 -17.01 6.07
CA THR A 701 -9.36 -17.37 5.79
C THR A 701 -10.21 -16.15 5.45
N HIS A 702 -10.00 -15.01 6.10
CA HIS A 702 -10.68 -13.75 5.77
C HIS A 702 -10.35 -13.33 4.34
N PHE A 703 -9.07 -13.33 3.95
CA PHE A 703 -8.68 -13.02 2.59
C PHE A 703 -9.32 -13.98 1.58
N GLN A 704 -9.36 -15.29 1.83
CA GLN A 704 -10.11 -16.25 0.99
C GLN A 704 -11.62 -15.92 0.92
N LEU A 705 -12.24 -15.41 1.98
CA LEU A 705 -13.63 -14.95 2.01
C LEU A 705 -13.85 -13.59 1.32
N VAL A 706 -12.84 -12.74 1.23
CA VAL A 706 -12.85 -11.57 0.34
C VAL A 706 -12.73 -12.04 -1.11
N GLN A 707 -11.83 -12.98 -1.42
CA GLN A 707 -11.63 -13.49 -2.78
C GLN A 707 -12.90 -14.06 -3.42
N ILE A 708 -13.83 -14.65 -2.66
CA ILE A 708 -15.06 -15.18 -3.25
C ILE A 708 -15.99 -14.10 -3.84
N LYS A 709 -15.85 -12.83 -3.41
CA LYS A 709 -16.73 -11.71 -3.81
C LYS A 709 -16.56 -11.28 -5.28
N ASP A 710 -15.36 -11.34 -5.86
CA ASP A 710 -15.09 -11.09 -7.29
C ASP A 710 -13.93 -11.96 -7.77
N PHE A 711 -14.08 -12.64 -8.92
CA PHE A 711 -13.06 -13.56 -9.45
C PHE A 711 -11.70 -12.90 -9.72
N ARG A 712 -11.67 -11.57 -9.87
CA ARG A 712 -10.44 -10.80 -10.06
C ARG A 712 -9.54 -10.77 -8.82
N PHE A 713 -10.11 -10.98 -7.63
CA PHE A 713 -9.39 -10.99 -6.35
C PHE A 713 -8.62 -12.30 -6.09
N SER A 714 -8.68 -13.27 -7.00
CA SER A 714 -7.66 -14.32 -7.09
C SER A 714 -6.81 -14.03 -8.33
N TYR A 715 -5.64 -13.42 -8.15
CA TYR A 715 -4.76 -13.06 -9.26
C TYR A 715 -4.45 -14.25 -10.16
N LYS A 716 -4.10 -15.40 -9.59
CA LYS A 716 -3.80 -16.62 -10.35
C LYS A 716 -5.00 -17.12 -11.14
N PHE A 717 -6.20 -17.14 -10.58
CA PHE A 717 -7.42 -17.52 -11.29
C PHE A 717 -7.77 -16.53 -12.40
N LYS A 718 -7.73 -15.22 -12.11
CA LYS A 718 -7.85 -14.14 -13.10
C LYS A 718 -6.87 -14.35 -14.27
N MET A 719 -5.59 -14.53 -13.99
CA MET A 719 -4.55 -14.67 -15.03
C MET A 719 -4.63 -15.99 -15.80
N ALA A 720 -5.14 -17.06 -15.19
CA ALA A 720 -5.34 -18.35 -15.85
C ALA A 720 -6.65 -18.42 -16.67
N CYS A 721 -7.72 -17.75 -16.23
CA CYS A 721 -9.08 -17.95 -16.74
C CYS A 721 -9.76 -16.74 -17.40
N LYS A 722 -9.26 -15.49 -17.27
CA LYS A 722 -9.98 -14.28 -17.72
C LYS A 722 -10.55 -14.34 -19.15
N GLU A 723 -9.81 -14.93 -20.10
CA GLU A 723 -10.29 -15.08 -21.48
C GLU A 723 -11.43 -16.11 -21.61
N ASP A 724 -11.35 -17.22 -20.88
CA ASP A 724 -12.42 -18.22 -20.81
C ASP A 724 -13.67 -17.65 -20.12
N VAL A 725 -13.51 -16.88 -19.04
CA VAL A 725 -14.63 -16.21 -18.32
C VAL A 725 -15.37 -15.24 -19.24
N LEU A 726 -14.66 -14.35 -19.92
CA LEU A 726 -15.24 -13.37 -20.84
C LEU A 726 -15.96 -14.02 -22.04
N LYS A 727 -15.58 -15.25 -22.41
CA LYS A 727 -16.12 -16.00 -23.54
C LYS A 727 -17.28 -16.93 -23.16
N LEU A 728 -17.28 -17.49 -21.95
CA LEU A 728 -18.17 -18.60 -21.55
C LEU A 728 -19.12 -18.23 -20.40
N CYS A 729 -18.77 -17.25 -19.58
CA CYS A 729 -19.47 -16.89 -18.33
C CYS A 729 -19.86 -15.39 -18.30
N PRO A 730 -20.62 -14.89 -19.29
CA PRO A 730 -20.93 -13.47 -19.44
C PRO A 730 -21.74 -12.93 -18.26
N ASN A 731 -21.45 -11.69 -17.85
CA ASN A 731 -22.07 -10.94 -16.74
C ASN A 731 -21.88 -11.53 -15.32
N ILE A 732 -21.10 -12.61 -15.16
CA ILE A 732 -20.78 -13.18 -13.85
C ILE A 732 -19.53 -12.48 -13.27
N LYS A 733 -19.59 -12.09 -11.99
CA LYS A 733 -18.46 -11.49 -11.25
C LYS A 733 -17.97 -12.32 -10.06
N LYS A 734 -18.85 -12.90 -9.24
CA LYS A 734 -18.45 -13.62 -8.02
C LYS A 734 -17.61 -14.86 -8.37
N LYS A 735 -16.52 -15.11 -7.64
CA LYS A 735 -15.54 -16.18 -7.94
C LYS A 735 -16.21 -17.55 -7.98
N VAL A 736 -17.08 -17.83 -7.00
CA VAL A 736 -17.87 -19.07 -6.87
C VAL A 736 -18.75 -19.32 -8.10
N ASP A 737 -19.47 -18.31 -8.57
CA ASP A 737 -20.35 -18.42 -9.74
C ASP A 737 -19.55 -18.67 -11.04
N VAL A 738 -18.36 -18.05 -11.15
CA VAL A 738 -17.43 -18.28 -12.27
C VAL A 738 -16.87 -19.70 -12.23
N VAL A 739 -16.44 -20.18 -11.06
CA VAL A 739 -15.96 -21.56 -10.86
C VAL A 739 -17.05 -22.56 -11.26
N LEU A 740 -18.28 -22.39 -10.77
CA LEU A 740 -19.42 -23.25 -11.09
C LEU A 740 -19.79 -23.24 -12.59
N CYS A 741 -19.70 -22.08 -13.24
CA CYS A 741 -19.92 -21.92 -14.68
C CYS A 741 -18.87 -22.68 -15.52
N LEU A 742 -17.59 -22.52 -15.18
CA LEU A 742 -16.48 -23.15 -15.88
C LEU A 742 -16.42 -24.66 -15.61
N SER A 743 -16.63 -25.11 -14.36
CA SER A 743 -16.59 -26.54 -14.04
C SER A 743 -17.80 -27.29 -14.59
N THR A 744 -18.99 -26.68 -14.60
CA THR A 744 -20.15 -27.22 -15.33
C THR A 744 -19.84 -27.36 -16.83
N THR A 745 -19.11 -26.40 -17.42
CA THR A 745 -18.67 -26.48 -18.82
C THR A 745 -17.70 -27.64 -19.05
N VAL A 746 -16.64 -27.76 -18.24
CA VAL A 746 -15.65 -28.85 -18.31
C VAL A 746 -16.31 -30.22 -18.10
N ARG A 747 -17.21 -30.34 -17.10
CA ARG A 747 -17.96 -31.56 -16.81
C ARG A 747 -18.84 -31.97 -17.99
N ASN A 748 -19.58 -31.02 -18.58
CA ASN A 748 -20.48 -31.32 -19.69
C ASN A 748 -19.69 -31.75 -20.95
N ASP A 749 -18.58 -31.10 -21.27
CA ASP A 749 -17.68 -31.51 -22.37
C ASP A 749 -17.09 -32.92 -22.11
N THR A 750 -16.76 -33.22 -20.85
CA THR A 750 -16.23 -34.52 -20.41
C THR A 750 -17.28 -35.64 -20.42
N LEU A 751 -18.55 -35.33 -20.22
CA LEU A 751 -19.67 -36.29 -20.29
C LEU A 751 -20.18 -36.52 -21.73
N GLN A 752 -19.75 -35.69 -22.68
CA GLN A 752 -20.06 -35.78 -24.10
C GLN A 752 -18.88 -36.31 -24.95
N ASP A 753 -17.81 -36.78 -24.29
CA ASP A 753 -16.57 -37.27 -24.91
C ASP A 753 -15.99 -36.30 -25.97
N VAL A 754 -16.09 -34.99 -25.72
CA VAL A 754 -15.63 -33.95 -26.65
C VAL A 754 -14.10 -33.92 -26.68
N LYS A 755 -13.51 -34.10 -27.88
CA LYS A 755 -12.05 -34.18 -28.07
C LYS A 755 -11.26 -32.98 -27.55
N GLU A 756 -11.84 -31.78 -27.63
CA GLU A 756 -11.26 -30.54 -27.14
C GLU A 756 -12.26 -29.83 -26.22
N GLN A 757 -11.95 -29.78 -24.92
CA GLN A 757 -12.76 -29.06 -23.93
C GLN A 757 -12.67 -27.54 -24.15
N ARG A 758 -13.79 -26.83 -24.01
CA ARG A 758 -13.95 -25.41 -24.39
C ARG A 758 -13.19 -24.42 -23.50
N VAL A 759 -12.89 -24.80 -22.26
CA VAL A 759 -12.09 -24.04 -21.29
C VAL A 759 -10.60 -24.36 -21.48
N SER A 760 -9.72 -23.36 -21.49
CA SER A 760 -8.28 -23.54 -21.79
C SER A 760 -7.54 -24.43 -20.79
N VAL A 761 -6.46 -25.08 -21.23
CA VAL A 761 -5.63 -25.97 -20.37
C VAL A 761 -5.05 -25.22 -19.16
N LYS A 762 -4.70 -23.93 -19.31
CA LYS A 762 -4.25 -23.07 -18.22
C LYS A 762 -5.37 -22.88 -17.19
N CYS A 763 -6.55 -22.44 -17.64
CA CYS A 763 -7.68 -22.23 -16.77
C CYS A 763 -8.13 -23.52 -16.05
N ARG A 764 -8.25 -24.65 -16.76
CA ARG A 764 -8.68 -25.93 -16.16
C ARG A 764 -7.77 -26.41 -15.03
N LYS A 765 -6.46 -26.08 -15.06
CA LYS A 765 -5.55 -26.36 -13.95
C LYS A 765 -5.85 -25.50 -12.72
N GLN A 766 -5.97 -24.19 -12.89
CA GLN A 766 -6.22 -23.28 -11.76
C GLN A 766 -7.64 -23.45 -11.19
N LEU A 767 -8.64 -23.65 -12.06
CA LEU A 767 -10.02 -23.96 -11.68
C LEU A 767 -10.08 -25.13 -10.69
N ARG A 768 -9.26 -26.16 -10.90
CA ARG A 768 -9.20 -27.34 -10.02
C ARG A 768 -8.56 -27.07 -8.65
N VAL A 769 -7.63 -26.12 -8.58
CA VAL A 769 -7.11 -25.62 -7.29
C VAL A 769 -8.23 -24.90 -6.54
N GLU A 770 -8.95 -24.02 -7.23
CA GLU A 770 -10.06 -23.25 -6.65
C GLU A 770 -11.23 -24.16 -6.19
N GLU A 771 -11.59 -25.19 -6.95
CA GLU A 771 -12.60 -26.19 -6.54
C GLU A 771 -12.18 -26.98 -5.30
N LEU A 772 -10.89 -27.25 -5.12
CA LEU A 772 -10.34 -27.96 -3.95
C LEU A 772 -10.14 -27.04 -2.73
N GLU A 773 -9.81 -25.76 -2.93
CA GLU A 773 -9.81 -24.78 -1.84
C GLU A 773 -11.22 -24.51 -1.33
N MET A 774 -12.21 -24.43 -2.22
CA MET A 774 -13.62 -24.26 -1.84
C MET A 774 -14.17 -25.42 -0.98
N SER A 775 -13.62 -26.63 -1.09
CA SER A 775 -14.01 -27.77 -0.23
C SER A 775 -13.21 -27.89 1.09
N GLU A 776 -12.30 -26.94 1.38
CA GLU A 776 -11.58 -26.87 2.67
C GLU A 776 -12.47 -26.35 3.81
N ASP A 777 -13.32 -25.35 3.55
CA ASP A 777 -14.21 -24.74 4.53
C ASP A 777 -15.60 -24.50 3.90
N VAL A 778 -16.65 -24.95 4.59
CA VAL A 778 -18.05 -24.75 4.18
C VAL A 778 -18.39 -23.28 3.89
N ARG A 779 -17.70 -22.33 4.53
CA ARG A 779 -17.89 -20.87 4.30
C ARG A 779 -17.44 -20.41 2.91
N LEU A 780 -16.58 -21.17 2.23
CA LEU A 780 -16.13 -20.91 0.86
C LEU A 780 -17.12 -21.44 -0.20
N GLU A 781 -18.14 -22.21 0.20
CA GLU A 781 -19.30 -22.57 -0.63
C GLU A 781 -20.61 -21.95 -0.08
N PRO A 782 -20.91 -20.67 -0.39
CA PRO A 782 -22.07 -19.96 0.18
C PRO A 782 -23.41 -20.67 0.01
N GLU A 783 -23.66 -21.31 -1.15
CA GLU A 783 -24.90 -22.05 -1.38
C GLU A 783 -25.09 -23.23 -0.43
N LEU A 784 -24.01 -23.88 0.01
CA LEU A 784 -24.02 -24.95 1.01
C LEU A 784 -24.13 -24.35 2.41
N TYR A 785 -23.30 -23.35 2.74
CA TYR A 785 -23.32 -22.68 4.06
C TYR A 785 -24.71 -22.15 4.41
N ASP A 786 -25.32 -21.33 3.57
CA ASP A 786 -26.65 -20.75 3.85
C ASP A 786 -27.76 -21.81 3.85
N SER A 787 -27.58 -22.91 3.12
CA SER A 787 -28.52 -24.04 3.13
C SER A 787 -28.39 -24.93 4.37
N CYS A 788 -27.23 -24.92 5.03
CA CYS A 788 -26.91 -25.76 6.19
C CYS A 788 -26.72 -24.98 7.50
N LYS A 789 -26.78 -23.64 7.49
CA LYS A 789 -26.48 -22.76 8.63
C LYS A 789 -27.18 -23.15 9.94
N GLN A 790 -28.45 -23.53 9.85
CA GLN A 790 -29.25 -24.02 10.99
C GLN A 790 -28.79 -25.39 11.48
N ASP A 791 -28.39 -26.29 10.58
CA ASP A 791 -27.91 -27.63 10.90
C ASP A 791 -26.50 -27.59 11.49
N ILE A 792 -25.62 -26.74 10.97
CA ILE A 792 -24.28 -26.48 11.54
C ILE A 792 -24.41 -26.02 12.99
N GLY A 793 -25.25 -25.02 13.26
CA GLY A 793 -25.47 -24.51 14.63
C GLY A 793 -26.17 -25.49 15.58
N ARG A 794 -26.85 -26.53 15.06
CA ARG A 794 -27.60 -27.53 15.85
C ARG A 794 -26.85 -28.84 16.07
N LEU A 795 -26.03 -29.26 15.10
CA LEU A 795 -25.42 -30.59 15.05
C LEU A 795 -23.88 -30.54 15.06
N CYS A 796 -23.28 -29.43 14.63
CA CYS A 796 -21.83 -29.27 14.45
C CYS A 796 -21.24 -28.10 15.26
N GLN A 797 -21.94 -27.61 16.30
CA GLN A 797 -21.56 -26.42 17.07
C GLN A 797 -20.14 -26.47 17.66
N ASN A 798 -19.67 -27.67 18.05
CA ASN A 798 -18.35 -27.88 18.65
C ASN A 798 -17.28 -28.32 17.62
N VAL A 799 -17.55 -28.17 16.33
CA VAL A 799 -16.64 -28.55 15.24
C VAL A 799 -15.93 -27.30 14.72
N ALA A 800 -14.61 -27.34 14.60
CA ALA A 800 -13.83 -26.22 14.08
C ALA A 800 -14.10 -26.02 12.58
N PHE A 801 -14.04 -24.77 12.13
CA PHE A 801 -14.06 -24.44 10.70
C PHE A 801 -12.73 -24.82 10.01
N GLY A 802 -12.77 -24.97 8.70
CA GLY A 802 -11.67 -25.49 7.89
C GLY A 802 -11.43 -27.00 8.03
N ASN A 803 -10.36 -27.49 7.39
CA ASN A 803 -9.97 -28.90 7.30
C ASN A 803 -11.10 -29.87 6.85
N ALA A 804 -12.09 -29.35 6.11
CA ALA A 804 -13.37 -29.96 5.77
C ALA A 804 -14.18 -30.51 6.98
N GLN A 805 -13.88 -30.11 8.23
CA GLN A 805 -14.44 -30.76 9.42
C GLN A 805 -15.96 -30.57 9.55
N VAL A 806 -16.46 -29.35 9.32
CA VAL A 806 -17.91 -29.06 9.33
C VAL A 806 -18.62 -29.82 8.20
N ILE A 807 -17.99 -29.91 7.02
CA ILE A 807 -18.52 -30.67 5.87
C ILE A 807 -18.64 -32.15 6.21
N GLU A 808 -17.61 -32.75 6.82
CA GLU A 808 -17.67 -34.14 7.29
C GLU A 808 -18.72 -34.35 8.39
N CYS A 809 -18.86 -33.42 9.34
CA CYS A 809 -19.91 -33.48 10.36
C CYS A 809 -21.32 -33.49 9.76
N LEU A 810 -21.57 -32.69 8.71
CA LEU A 810 -22.84 -32.70 7.99
C LEU A 810 -23.07 -34.02 7.23
N LYS A 811 -22.02 -34.56 6.58
CA LYS A 811 -22.09 -35.88 5.89
C LYS A 811 -22.39 -37.03 6.87
N GLU A 812 -21.80 -37.00 8.06
CA GLU A 812 -22.04 -38.02 9.11
C GLU A 812 -23.45 -37.91 9.72
N ASN A 813 -23.96 -36.70 9.92
CA ASN A 813 -25.28 -36.46 10.50
C ASN A 813 -26.42 -36.43 9.47
N LYS A 814 -26.21 -36.92 8.23
CA LYS A 814 -27.12 -36.70 7.09
C LYS A 814 -28.60 -36.98 7.37
N ARG A 815 -28.94 -38.04 8.12
CA ARG A 815 -30.32 -38.41 8.49
C ARG A 815 -31.05 -37.38 9.37
N GLN A 816 -30.33 -36.45 9.99
CA GLN A 816 -30.89 -35.44 10.90
C GLN A 816 -30.96 -34.04 10.28
N LEU A 817 -30.38 -33.83 9.09
CA LEU A 817 -30.34 -32.55 8.41
C LEU A 817 -31.74 -32.07 7.97
N THR A 818 -31.90 -30.75 7.80
CA THR A 818 -33.03 -30.20 7.05
C THR A 818 -33.00 -30.65 5.59
N GLN A 819 -34.16 -30.79 4.95
CA GLN A 819 -34.27 -31.24 3.55
C GLN A 819 -33.41 -30.39 2.57
N ARG A 820 -33.28 -29.08 2.85
CA ARG A 820 -32.47 -28.15 2.06
C ARG A 820 -30.97 -28.43 2.22
N CYS A 821 -30.49 -28.61 3.45
CA CYS A 821 -29.10 -28.99 3.71
C CYS A 821 -28.78 -30.39 3.16
N HIS A 822 -29.66 -31.37 3.41
CA HIS A 822 -29.50 -32.75 2.93
C HIS A 822 -29.28 -32.82 1.41
N HIS A 823 -30.11 -32.15 0.62
CA HIS A 823 -29.94 -32.10 -0.84
C HIS A 823 -28.58 -31.47 -1.22
N ARG A 824 -28.16 -30.37 -0.59
CA ARG A 824 -26.86 -29.77 -0.90
C ARG A 824 -25.68 -30.67 -0.53
N VAL A 825 -25.70 -31.33 0.62
CA VAL A 825 -24.69 -32.32 1.04
C VAL A 825 -24.67 -33.53 0.09
N PHE A 826 -25.82 -34.06 -0.31
CA PHE A 826 -25.91 -35.17 -1.27
C PHE A 826 -25.35 -34.78 -2.65
N LYS A 827 -25.62 -33.55 -3.11
CA LYS A 827 -25.08 -33.03 -4.38
C LYS A 827 -23.57 -32.82 -4.34
N LEU A 828 -23.02 -32.35 -3.21
CA LEU A 828 -21.58 -32.30 -2.97
C LEU A 828 -20.97 -33.71 -3.05
N GLN A 829 -21.59 -34.70 -2.40
CA GLN A 829 -21.16 -36.10 -2.46
C GLN A 829 -21.24 -36.70 -3.87
N GLU A 830 -22.22 -36.32 -4.71
CA GLU A 830 -22.26 -36.73 -6.13
C GLU A 830 -21.05 -36.17 -6.91
N VAL A 831 -20.62 -34.94 -6.63
CA VAL A 831 -19.42 -34.34 -7.23
C VAL A 831 -18.13 -35.02 -6.74
N GLU A 832 -17.95 -35.16 -5.42
CA GLU A 832 -16.79 -35.84 -4.81
C GLU A 832 -16.63 -37.29 -5.30
N MET A 833 -17.73 -38.03 -5.50
CA MET A 833 -17.68 -39.40 -5.98
C MET A 833 -17.44 -39.52 -7.49
N MET A 834 -17.80 -38.49 -8.27
CA MET A 834 -17.47 -38.40 -9.69
C MET A 834 -16.02 -37.96 -9.93
N ASP A 835 -15.44 -37.18 -9.00
CA ASP A 835 -14.06 -36.71 -9.06
C ASP A 835 -13.40 -36.67 -7.66
N PRO A 836 -12.80 -37.79 -7.21
CA PRO A 836 -12.24 -37.93 -5.85
C PRO A 836 -11.10 -36.99 -5.47
N GLU A 837 -10.53 -36.22 -6.39
CA GLU A 837 -9.55 -35.19 -6.05
C GLU A 837 -10.17 -33.92 -5.46
N LEU A 838 -11.49 -33.71 -5.64
CA LEU A 838 -12.21 -32.57 -5.05
C LEU A 838 -12.60 -32.80 -3.59
N ASP A 839 -12.48 -34.04 -3.10
CA ASP A 839 -12.66 -34.40 -1.70
C ASP A 839 -11.42 -34.02 -0.89
N PHE A 840 -11.40 -32.78 -0.38
CA PHE A 840 -10.32 -32.23 0.41
C PHE A 840 -9.91 -33.14 1.57
N GLN A 841 -10.87 -33.78 2.24
CA GLN A 841 -10.59 -34.65 3.38
C GLN A 841 -9.87 -35.94 2.95
N LEU A 842 -10.32 -36.59 1.87
CA LEU A 842 -9.64 -37.76 1.30
C LEU A 842 -8.22 -37.40 0.85
N MET A 843 -8.08 -36.33 0.07
CA MET A 843 -6.79 -35.90 -0.48
C MET A 843 -5.80 -35.47 0.59
N ARG A 844 -6.26 -34.79 1.66
CA ARG A 844 -5.42 -34.42 2.81
C ARG A 844 -4.99 -35.63 3.63
N VAL A 845 -5.93 -36.49 4.02
CA VAL A 845 -5.64 -37.65 4.90
C VAL A 845 -4.84 -38.73 4.17
N CYS A 846 -5.09 -38.97 2.88
CA CYS A 846 -4.36 -39.94 2.08
C CYS A 846 -3.14 -39.36 1.33
N LYS A 847 -2.75 -38.08 1.52
CA LYS A 847 -1.68 -37.36 0.77
C LYS A 847 -0.37 -38.17 0.62
N GLN A 848 0.06 -38.85 1.69
CA GLN A 848 1.26 -39.71 1.66
C GLN A 848 1.04 -41.04 0.93
N MET A 849 -0.16 -41.63 1.04
CA MET A 849 -0.49 -42.92 0.42
C MET A 849 -0.72 -42.77 -1.09
N ILE A 850 -1.35 -41.67 -1.51
CA ILE A 850 -1.49 -41.29 -2.92
C ILE A 850 -0.10 -41.18 -3.58
N ARG A 851 0.82 -40.44 -2.95
CA ARG A 851 2.22 -40.31 -3.38
C ARG A 851 3.03 -41.61 -3.37
N ARG A 852 2.54 -42.68 -2.72
CA ARG A 852 3.22 -43.98 -2.61
C ARG A 852 2.68 -45.04 -3.57
N PHE A 853 1.36 -45.05 -3.80
CA PHE A 853 0.66 -46.12 -4.51
C PHE A 853 -0.01 -45.66 -5.81
N CYS A 854 -0.29 -44.37 -5.97
CA CYS A 854 -1.21 -43.85 -6.99
C CYS A 854 -0.64 -42.66 -7.80
N THR A 855 0.68 -42.59 -7.97
CA THR A 855 1.37 -41.49 -8.68
C THR A 855 1.01 -41.37 -10.16
N GLU A 856 0.54 -42.44 -10.79
CA GLU A 856 0.16 -42.51 -12.21
C GLU A 856 -1.36 -42.64 -12.41
N ALA A 857 -2.16 -42.59 -11.33
CA ALA A 857 -3.61 -42.80 -11.43
C ALA A 857 -4.32 -41.48 -11.77
N ASP A 858 -5.11 -41.47 -12.86
CA ASP A 858 -6.03 -40.36 -13.16
C ASP A 858 -6.95 -40.06 -11.97
N ALA A 859 -7.31 -38.78 -11.79
CA ALA A 859 -8.25 -38.32 -10.77
C ALA A 859 -9.49 -39.21 -10.56
N LYS A 860 -10.20 -39.52 -11.67
CA LYS A 860 -11.41 -40.37 -11.70
C LYS A 860 -11.16 -41.79 -11.15
N ASN A 861 -9.91 -42.25 -11.18
CA ASN A 861 -9.45 -43.55 -10.72
C ASN A 861 -8.75 -43.49 -9.35
N MET A 862 -8.54 -42.30 -8.76
CA MET A 862 -7.79 -42.11 -7.51
C MET A 862 -8.33 -42.98 -6.37
N LEU A 863 -9.64 -42.89 -6.09
CA LEU A 863 -10.29 -43.70 -5.05
C LEU A 863 -10.23 -45.20 -5.37
N GLN A 864 -10.25 -45.60 -6.65
CA GLN A 864 -10.14 -47.01 -7.03
C GLN A 864 -8.72 -47.55 -6.82
N CYS A 865 -7.68 -46.77 -7.09
CA CYS A 865 -6.29 -47.10 -6.76
C CYS A 865 -6.09 -47.22 -5.24
N LEU A 866 -6.67 -46.29 -4.47
CA LEU A 866 -6.64 -46.36 -3.00
C LEU A 866 -7.40 -47.59 -2.46
N LYS A 867 -8.55 -47.95 -3.04
CA LYS A 867 -9.28 -49.19 -2.72
C LYS A 867 -8.43 -50.44 -2.97
N GLN A 868 -7.74 -50.52 -4.11
CA GLN A 868 -6.87 -51.67 -4.44
C GLN A 868 -5.72 -51.84 -3.44
N ASN A 869 -5.15 -50.75 -2.94
CA ASN A 869 -4.03 -50.77 -1.99
C ASN A 869 -4.46 -50.75 -0.50
N LYS A 870 -5.76 -50.64 -0.20
CA LYS A 870 -6.36 -50.46 1.14
C LYS A 870 -5.86 -51.44 2.21
N ASN A 871 -5.52 -52.67 1.81
CA ASN A 871 -5.11 -53.75 2.70
C ASN A 871 -3.60 -54.06 2.65
N SER A 872 -2.78 -53.18 2.07
CA SER A 872 -1.33 -53.20 2.25
C SER A 872 -0.94 -52.92 3.71
N GLU A 873 0.06 -53.63 4.23
CA GLU A 873 0.68 -53.34 5.55
C GLU A 873 1.25 -51.91 5.63
N LEU A 874 1.58 -51.33 4.48
CA LEU A 874 2.17 -50.01 4.33
C LEU A 874 1.13 -48.89 4.15
N MET A 875 -0.16 -49.20 4.30
CA MET A 875 -1.28 -48.25 4.24
C MET A 875 -1.51 -47.59 5.60
N ASP A 876 -1.53 -46.25 5.63
CA ASP A 876 -1.81 -45.49 6.85
C ASP A 876 -3.22 -45.81 7.42
N PRO A 877 -3.37 -46.06 8.73
CA PRO A 877 -4.67 -46.41 9.33
C PRO A 877 -5.77 -45.35 9.16
N LYS A 878 -5.43 -44.05 9.17
CA LYS A 878 -6.41 -42.97 8.99
C LYS A 878 -6.87 -42.89 7.54
N CYS A 879 -5.95 -43.06 6.59
CA CYS A 879 -6.29 -43.22 5.17
C CYS A 879 -7.14 -44.48 4.93
N LYS A 880 -6.79 -45.63 5.53
CA LYS A 880 -7.60 -46.86 5.47
C LYS A 880 -9.03 -46.66 6.02
N GLN A 881 -9.17 -45.91 7.11
CA GLN A 881 -10.48 -45.51 7.65
C GLN A 881 -11.23 -44.58 6.67
N MET A 882 -10.56 -43.59 6.07
CA MET A 882 -11.16 -42.65 5.12
C MET A 882 -11.65 -43.35 3.84
N ILE A 883 -10.83 -44.22 3.24
CA ILE A 883 -11.22 -45.08 2.10
C ILE A 883 -12.46 -45.91 2.47
N THR A 884 -12.53 -46.44 3.70
CA THR A 884 -13.70 -47.19 4.17
C THR A 884 -14.94 -46.30 4.27
N LYS A 885 -14.83 -45.09 4.86
CA LYS A 885 -15.95 -44.13 4.89
C LYS A 885 -16.48 -43.84 3.48
N ARG A 886 -15.59 -43.63 2.51
CA ARG A 886 -16.00 -43.36 1.12
C ARG A 886 -16.63 -44.57 0.43
N GLN A 887 -16.12 -45.80 0.64
CA GLN A 887 -16.78 -47.02 0.15
C GLN A 887 -18.19 -47.20 0.74
N ILE A 888 -18.41 -46.88 2.03
CA ILE A 888 -19.75 -46.90 2.64
C ILE A 888 -20.66 -45.93 1.88
N THR A 889 -20.23 -44.68 1.70
CA THR A 889 -21.00 -43.65 0.99
C THR A 889 -21.28 -44.01 -0.48
N GLN A 890 -20.35 -44.65 -1.19
CA GLN A 890 -20.59 -45.13 -2.57
C GLN A 890 -21.80 -46.08 -2.65
N ASN A 891 -22.02 -46.92 -1.63
CA ASN A 891 -23.08 -47.91 -1.66
C ASN A 891 -24.44 -47.38 -1.18
N THR A 892 -24.52 -46.23 -0.48
CA THR A 892 -25.82 -45.69 0.01
C THR A 892 -26.72 -45.12 -1.09
N ASP A 893 -26.21 -44.82 -2.28
CA ASP A 893 -27.03 -44.50 -3.45
C ASP A 893 -26.30 -44.85 -4.76
N TYR A 894 -27.02 -45.41 -5.74
CA TYR A 894 -26.43 -45.77 -7.03
C TYR A 894 -25.85 -44.57 -7.80
N ARG A 895 -26.29 -43.34 -7.50
CA ARG A 895 -25.74 -42.09 -8.06
C ARG A 895 -24.33 -41.79 -7.55
N LEU A 896 -24.04 -42.18 -6.31
CA LEU A 896 -22.76 -42.00 -5.62
C LEU A 896 -21.72 -43.08 -5.98
N ASN A 897 -22.09 -44.09 -6.78
CA ASN A 897 -21.18 -45.06 -7.35
C ASN A 897 -21.12 -44.90 -8.88
N PRO A 898 -20.15 -44.14 -9.42
CA PRO A 898 -20.09 -43.83 -10.86
C PRO A 898 -19.86 -45.07 -11.73
N VAL A 899 -19.16 -46.09 -11.21
CA VAL A 899 -18.90 -47.35 -11.92
C VAL A 899 -20.18 -48.16 -12.03
N LEU A 900 -20.92 -48.33 -10.93
CA LEU A 900 -22.23 -48.98 -10.92
C LEU A 900 -23.24 -48.26 -11.83
N ARG A 901 -23.32 -46.94 -11.74
CA ARG A 901 -24.18 -46.09 -12.58
C ARG A 901 -23.88 -46.22 -14.07
N LYS A 902 -22.62 -46.43 -14.44
CA LYS A 902 -22.18 -46.67 -15.82
C LYS A 902 -22.54 -48.08 -16.29
N SER A 903 -22.15 -49.12 -15.56
CA SER A 903 -22.34 -50.52 -15.98
C SER A 903 -23.78 -51.00 -15.89
N CYS A 904 -24.53 -50.61 -14.85
CA CYS A 904 -25.94 -50.99 -14.67
C CYS A 904 -26.94 -50.00 -15.31
N LYS A 905 -26.47 -49.10 -16.20
CA LYS A 905 -27.27 -48.04 -16.83
C LYS A 905 -28.57 -48.54 -17.49
N ALA A 906 -28.55 -49.73 -18.08
CA ALA A 906 -29.72 -50.34 -18.72
C ALA A 906 -30.60 -51.16 -17.75
N ASP A 907 -30.00 -51.76 -16.71
CA ASP A 907 -30.72 -52.67 -15.80
C ASP A 907 -31.43 -51.94 -14.66
N ILE A 908 -30.92 -50.78 -14.21
CA ILE A 908 -31.54 -49.97 -13.14
C ILE A 908 -32.98 -49.55 -13.51
N PRO A 909 -33.27 -48.93 -14.68
CA PRO A 909 -34.65 -48.61 -15.07
C PRO A 909 -35.49 -49.84 -15.43
N LYS A 910 -34.84 -50.93 -15.86
CA LYS A 910 -35.51 -52.17 -16.30
C LYS A 910 -36.03 -53.02 -15.14
N PHE A 911 -35.33 -53.01 -14.00
CA PHE A 911 -35.67 -53.86 -12.85
C PHE A 911 -36.06 -53.10 -11.58
N CYS A 912 -35.55 -51.88 -11.37
CA CYS A 912 -35.72 -51.14 -10.11
C CYS A 912 -36.64 -49.90 -10.25
N GLN A 913 -37.38 -49.76 -11.35
CA GLN A 913 -38.27 -48.62 -11.61
C GLN A 913 -39.32 -48.38 -10.52
N SER A 914 -39.78 -49.44 -9.84
CA SER A 914 -40.74 -49.35 -8.72
C SER A 914 -40.17 -48.70 -7.46
N ILE A 915 -38.84 -48.58 -7.36
CA ILE A 915 -38.11 -47.82 -6.33
C ILE A 915 -37.93 -46.39 -6.81
N LEU A 916 -37.44 -46.20 -8.04
CA LEU A 916 -37.25 -44.88 -8.66
C LEU A 916 -38.55 -44.05 -8.67
N ASN A 917 -39.69 -44.66 -8.98
CA ASN A 917 -41.01 -44.02 -9.00
C ASN A 917 -41.54 -43.61 -7.60
N LYS A 918 -40.94 -44.09 -6.51
CA LYS A 918 -41.33 -43.72 -5.13
C LYS A 918 -40.53 -42.54 -4.58
N ALA A 919 -39.40 -42.21 -5.21
CA ALA A 919 -38.52 -41.16 -4.77
C ALA A 919 -38.89 -39.82 -5.42
N THR A 920 -38.85 -38.74 -4.64
CA THR A 920 -38.62 -37.41 -5.19
C THR A 920 -37.19 -37.37 -5.71
N GLY A 921 -36.93 -36.67 -6.83
CA GLY A 921 -35.66 -36.78 -7.58
C GLY A 921 -34.40 -36.64 -6.73
N ASP A 922 -34.44 -35.77 -5.72
CA ASP A 922 -33.28 -35.42 -4.89
C ASP A 922 -33.24 -36.13 -3.52
N SER A 923 -34.15 -37.08 -3.27
CA SER A 923 -34.11 -37.93 -2.05
C SER A 923 -33.12 -39.07 -2.21
N GLU A 924 -32.33 -39.37 -1.17
CA GLU A 924 -31.39 -40.50 -1.16
C GLU A 924 -32.15 -41.84 -1.08
N LEU A 925 -31.68 -42.85 -1.81
CA LEU A 925 -32.35 -44.15 -1.95
C LEU A 925 -31.88 -45.22 -0.95
N GLU A 926 -31.01 -44.87 0.00
CA GLU A 926 -30.53 -45.70 1.11
C GLU A 926 -30.08 -47.14 0.71
N GLY A 927 -29.47 -47.30 -0.46
CA GLY A 927 -29.02 -48.59 -0.99
C GLY A 927 -30.12 -49.49 -1.59
N GLN A 928 -31.39 -49.05 -1.62
CA GLN A 928 -32.50 -49.87 -2.13
C GLN A 928 -32.31 -50.32 -3.59
N VAL A 929 -31.70 -49.47 -4.44
CA VAL A 929 -31.36 -49.84 -5.83
C VAL A 929 -30.25 -50.89 -5.88
N VAL A 930 -29.28 -50.84 -4.96
CA VAL A 930 -28.20 -51.85 -4.87
C VAL A 930 -28.79 -53.19 -4.43
N SER A 931 -29.61 -53.22 -3.37
CA SER A 931 -30.33 -54.42 -2.91
C SER A 931 -31.25 -54.99 -4.02
N CYS A 932 -31.97 -54.14 -4.76
CA CYS A 932 -32.74 -54.55 -5.94
C CYS A 932 -31.88 -55.27 -6.99
N LEU A 933 -30.69 -54.73 -7.32
CA LEU A 933 -29.78 -55.36 -8.28
C LEU A 933 -29.15 -56.66 -7.74
N LYS A 934 -28.76 -56.72 -6.46
CA LYS A 934 -28.30 -57.95 -5.78
C LYS A 934 -29.34 -59.08 -5.91
N LEU A 935 -30.61 -58.78 -5.65
CA LEU A 935 -31.70 -59.75 -5.81
C LEU A 935 -31.88 -60.23 -7.25
N LYS A 936 -31.56 -59.41 -8.28
CA LYS A 936 -31.58 -59.81 -9.70
C LYS A 936 -30.30 -60.47 -10.19
N TYR A 937 -29.17 -60.28 -9.51
CA TYR A 937 -27.96 -61.09 -9.67
C TYR A 937 -28.24 -62.53 -9.23
N ALA A 938 -28.86 -62.72 -8.06
CA ALA A 938 -29.28 -64.04 -7.59
C ALA A 938 -30.34 -64.72 -8.49
N ASP A 939 -31.15 -63.95 -9.23
CA ASP A 939 -32.07 -64.46 -10.25
C ASP A 939 -31.39 -64.73 -11.62
N GLN A 940 -30.10 -64.40 -11.78
CA GLN A 940 -29.32 -64.43 -13.04
C GLN A 940 -29.95 -63.60 -14.20
N ARG A 941 -30.43 -62.38 -13.91
CA ARG A 941 -31.19 -61.53 -14.89
C ARG A 941 -30.49 -60.25 -15.37
N LEU A 942 -29.31 -59.92 -14.85
CA LEU A 942 -28.56 -58.71 -15.20
C LEU A 942 -27.83 -58.84 -16.55
N SER A 943 -27.43 -57.71 -17.13
CA SER A 943 -26.45 -57.65 -18.22
C SER A 943 -25.03 -57.99 -17.71
N PRO A 944 -24.09 -58.46 -18.57
CA PRO A 944 -22.76 -58.90 -18.12
C PRO A 944 -21.97 -57.81 -17.38
N ASP A 945 -21.95 -56.58 -17.90
CA ASP A 945 -21.23 -55.46 -17.27
C ASP A 945 -21.78 -55.14 -15.87
N CYS A 946 -23.09 -55.29 -15.68
CA CYS A 946 -23.76 -55.10 -14.39
C CYS A 946 -23.59 -56.32 -13.46
N GLU A 947 -23.62 -57.54 -14.00
CA GLU A 947 -23.34 -58.80 -13.30
C GLU A 947 -21.93 -58.79 -12.69
N ASP A 948 -20.93 -58.32 -13.44
CA ASP A 948 -19.55 -58.19 -12.96
C ASP A 948 -19.40 -57.14 -11.85
N GLN A 949 -20.03 -55.97 -11.95
CA GLN A 949 -19.96 -54.94 -10.91
C GLN A 949 -20.75 -55.30 -9.64
N ILE A 950 -21.92 -55.93 -9.77
CA ILE A 950 -22.68 -56.42 -8.61
C ILE A 950 -21.94 -57.55 -7.91
N ARG A 951 -21.22 -58.43 -8.63
CA ARG A 951 -20.32 -59.42 -8.01
C ARG A 951 -19.23 -58.74 -7.16
N VAL A 952 -18.63 -57.64 -7.63
CA VAL A 952 -17.62 -56.89 -6.84
C VAL A 952 -18.25 -56.26 -5.60
N ILE A 953 -19.43 -55.65 -5.71
CA ILE A 953 -20.14 -55.07 -4.56
C ILE A 953 -20.51 -56.14 -3.53
N LEU A 954 -20.99 -57.31 -3.98
CA LEU A 954 -21.28 -58.47 -3.12
C LEU A 954 -20.02 -58.99 -2.40
N GLN A 955 -18.89 -59.07 -3.09
CA GLN A 955 -17.60 -59.45 -2.50
C GLN A 955 -17.11 -58.42 -1.47
N GLU A 956 -17.23 -57.13 -1.76
CA GLU A 956 -16.87 -56.06 -0.81
C GLU A 956 -17.80 -56.07 0.42
N SER A 957 -19.11 -56.22 0.26
CA SER A 957 -20.05 -56.26 1.39
C SER A 957 -19.90 -57.50 2.27
N ALA A 958 -19.67 -58.67 1.68
CA ALA A 958 -19.51 -59.91 2.43
C ALA A 958 -18.19 -59.98 3.22
N LEU A 959 -17.21 -59.12 2.93
CA LEU A 959 -15.98 -58.96 3.71
C LEU A 959 -16.12 -57.88 4.80
N ASP A 960 -16.78 -56.75 4.49
CA ASP A 960 -17.01 -55.63 5.43
C ASP A 960 -18.51 -55.27 5.45
N TYR A 961 -19.23 -55.79 6.44
CA TYR A 961 -20.69 -55.66 6.62
C TYR A 961 -21.21 -54.20 6.67
N ARG A 962 -20.33 -53.21 6.83
CA ARG A 962 -20.66 -51.78 6.78
C ARG A 962 -20.88 -51.27 5.36
N LEU A 963 -20.41 -52.01 4.36
CA LEU A 963 -20.59 -51.70 2.94
C LEU A 963 -21.95 -52.14 2.39
N ASP A 964 -22.82 -52.79 3.19
CA ASP A 964 -24.23 -52.98 2.87
C ASP A 964 -25.12 -52.01 3.68
N PRO A 965 -25.72 -50.99 3.04
CA PRO A 965 -26.56 -50.02 3.74
C PRO A 965 -27.84 -50.60 4.32
N GLN A 966 -28.47 -51.60 3.68
CA GLN A 966 -29.70 -52.20 4.18
C GLN A 966 -29.41 -53.06 5.41
N LEU A 967 -28.29 -53.79 5.42
CA LEU A 967 -27.82 -54.50 6.60
C LEU A 967 -27.53 -53.53 7.76
N GLN A 968 -26.88 -52.40 7.50
CA GLN A 968 -26.67 -51.36 8.53
C GLN A 968 -28.01 -50.79 9.06
N ILE A 969 -28.95 -50.46 8.16
CA ILE A 969 -30.26 -49.88 8.54
C ILE A 969 -31.07 -50.84 9.42
N HIS A 970 -31.12 -52.12 9.06
CA HIS A 970 -32.04 -53.05 9.71
C HIS A 970 -31.42 -53.88 10.84
N CYS A 971 -30.10 -54.13 10.84
CA CYS A 971 -29.44 -55.05 11.78
C CYS A 971 -28.52 -54.40 12.83
N THR A 972 -28.35 -53.07 12.91
CA THR A 972 -27.39 -52.45 13.86
C THR A 972 -27.57 -52.96 15.30
N ASP A 973 -28.79 -52.90 15.85
CA ASP A 973 -29.10 -53.37 17.21
C ASP A 973 -28.88 -54.88 17.39
N GLU A 974 -29.18 -55.65 16.35
CA GLU A 974 -28.97 -57.11 16.32
C GLU A 974 -27.48 -57.45 16.38
N ILE A 975 -26.65 -56.75 15.60
CA ILE A 975 -25.19 -56.95 15.53
C ILE A 975 -24.55 -56.61 16.87
N SER A 976 -24.88 -55.44 17.44
CA SER A 976 -24.36 -55.03 18.76
C SER A 976 -24.77 -55.97 19.90
N ARG A 977 -25.87 -56.73 19.76
CA ARG A 977 -26.38 -57.66 20.78
C ARG A 977 -25.96 -59.12 20.58
N LEU A 978 -25.84 -59.58 19.32
CA LEU A 978 -25.63 -61.00 18.98
C LEU A 978 -24.22 -61.30 18.46
N CYS A 979 -23.52 -60.31 17.88
CA CYS A 979 -22.21 -60.46 17.26
C CYS A 979 -21.19 -59.39 17.74
N PRO A 980 -21.10 -59.09 19.05
CA PRO A 980 -20.30 -57.97 19.54
C PRO A 980 -18.79 -58.23 19.42
N GLU A 981 -18.33 -59.48 19.51
CA GLU A 981 -16.90 -59.83 19.43
C GLU A 981 -16.41 -59.70 17.98
N GLU A 982 -17.18 -60.23 17.02
CA GLU A 982 -16.91 -60.14 15.59
C GLU A 982 -16.98 -58.70 15.08
N ALA A 983 -17.92 -57.90 15.60
CA ALA A 983 -18.04 -56.48 15.27
C ALA A 983 -16.91 -55.64 15.88
N ALA A 984 -16.44 -55.97 17.09
CA ALA A 984 -15.35 -55.27 17.77
C ALA A 984 -13.97 -55.53 17.12
N ALA A 985 -13.77 -56.72 16.54
CA ALA A 985 -12.52 -57.07 15.83
C ALA A 985 -12.26 -56.18 14.60
N GLN A 986 -13.33 -55.68 13.95
CA GLN A 986 -13.28 -54.86 12.72
C GLN A 986 -12.51 -55.50 11.54
N GLU A 987 -12.29 -56.81 11.57
CA GLU A 987 -11.61 -57.55 10.52
C GLU A 987 -12.48 -57.67 9.26
N GLN A 988 -11.86 -57.51 8.08
CA GLN A 988 -12.52 -57.67 6.78
C GLN A 988 -12.59 -59.16 6.38
N THR A 989 -13.11 -59.99 7.28
CA THR A 989 -13.11 -61.46 7.20
C THR A 989 -14.51 -62.07 7.06
N GLY A 990 -15.57 -61.24 7.01
CA GLY A 990 -16.96 -61.67 6.87
C GLY A 990 -17.58 -62.34 8.10
N GLN A 991 -16.89 -62.36 9.25
CA GLN A 991 -17.36 -63.05 10.46
C GLN A 991 -18.65 -62.46 11.04
N VAL A 992 -18.92 -61.16 10.85
CA VAL A 992 -20.18 -60.54 11.30
C VAL A 992 -21.39 -61.09 10.52
N GLU A 993 -21.26 -61.27 9.20
CA GLU A 993 -22.29 -61.98 8.42
C GLU A 993 -22.41 -63.44 8.85
N GLU A 994 -21.30 -64.13 9.15
CA GLU A 994 -21.34 -65.52 9.59
C GLU A 994 -22.07 -65.67 10.93
N CYS A 995 -21.78 -64.80 11.89
CA CYS A 995 -22.49 -64.74 13.15
C CYS A 995 -23.99 -64.45 12.95
N LEU A 996 -24.38 -63.54 12.05
CA LEU A 996 -25.79 -63.31 11.72
C LEU A 996 -26.46 -64.53 11.05
N LYS A 997 -25.78 -65.20 10.11
CA LYS A 997 -26.25 -66.44 9.46
C LYS A 997 -26.49 -67.55 10.49
N VAL A 998 -25.56 -67.75 11.43
CA VAL A 998 -25.65 -68.72 12.53
C VAL A 998 -26.75 -68.36 13.54
N ASN A 999 -26.94 -67.06 13.84
CA ASN A 999 -27.93 -66.59 14.80
C ASN A 999 -29.29 -66.22 14.18
N LEU A 1000 -29.57 -66.57 12.92
CA LEU A 1000 -30.80 -66.24 12.18
C LEU A 1000 -32.09 -66.53 12.96
N LEU A 1001 -32.14 -67.61 13.74
CA LEU A 1001 -33.30 -68.00 14.55
C LEU A 1001 -33.47 -67.17 15.85
N LYS A 1002 -32.49 -66.35 16.21
CA LYS A 1002 -32.48 -65.47 17.41
C LYS A 1002 -32.72 -63.99 17.09
N ILE A 1003 -32.67 -63.62 15.80
CA ILE A 1003 -32.99 -62.27 15.32
C ILE A 1003 -34.46 -61.96 15.62
N LYS A 1004 -34.73 -60.76 16.17
CA LYS A 1004 -36.08 -60.31 16.55
C LYS A 1004 -36.62 -59.23 15.63
N VAL A 1005 -35.77 -58.37 15.06
CA VAL A 1005 -36.20 -57.39 14.06
C VAL A 1005 -36.44 -58.09 12.73
N GLU A 1006 -37.70 -58.15 12.28
CA GLU A 1006 -38.08 -58.82 11.03
C GLU A 1006 -37.43 -58.17 9.78
N GLY A 1007 -37.07 -56.88 9.85
CA GLY A 1007 -36.24 -56.21 8.84
C GLY A 1007 -34.85 -56.86 8.73
N CYS A 1008 -34.13 -57.00 9.86
CA CYS A 1008 -32.83 -57.65 9.90
C CYS A 1008 -32.92 -59.10 9.40
N LYS A 1009 -33.96 -59.82 9.85
CA LYS A 1009 -34.24 -61.20 9.47
C LYS A 1009 -34.48 -61.34 7.96
N LYS A 1010 -35.17 -60.38 7.32
CA LYS A 1010 -35.31 -60.35 5.86
C LYS A 1010 -33.95 -60.14 5.17
N GLU A 1011 -33.10 -59.25 5.67
CA GLU A 1011 -31.82 -58.99 5.00
C GLU A 1011 -30.81 -60.14 5.16
N VAL A 1012 -30.77 -60.82 6.31
CA VAL A 1012 -29.97 -62.06 6.45
C VAL A 1012 -30.51 -63.19 5.57
N LEU A 1013 -31.83 -63.25 5.30
CA LEU A 1013 -32.41 -64.15 4.30
C LEU A 1013 -32.06 -63.73 2.85
N ASN A 1014 -31.96 -62.44 2.55
CA ASN A 1014 -31.47 -61.93 1.26
C ASN A 1014 -30.00 -62.32 1.04
N ILE A 1015 -29.13 -62.12 2.03
CA ILE A 1015 -27.72 -62.54 2.02
C ILE A 1015 -27.60 -64.07 1.81
N LEU A 1016 -28.48 -64.88 2.41
CA LEU A 1016 -28.52 -66.33 2.14
C LEU A 1016 -29.01 -66.68 0.72
N LYS A 1017 -29.86 -65.86 0.10
CA LYS A 1017 -30.22 -66.03 -1.33
C LYS A 1017 -29.05 -65.62 -2.24
N GLU A 1018 -28.35 -64.54 -1.91
CA GLU A 1018 -27.19 -64.01 -2.62
C GLU A 1018 -25.99 -64.97 -2.56
N SER A 1019 -25.67 -65.52 -1.38
CA SER A 1019 -24.57 -66.47 -1.17
C SER A 1019 -24.73 -67.81 -1.90
N LYS A 1020 -25.96 -68.15 -2.30
CA LYS A 1020 -26.24 -69.32 -3.14
C LYS A 1020 -25.87 -69.09 -4.62
N ALA A 1021 -25.83 -67.84 -5.07
CA ALA A 1021 -25.65 -67.50 -6.49
C ALA A 1021 -24.23 -67.74 -6.99
N ASP A 1022 -23.22 -67.49 -6.15
CA ASP A 1022 -21.83 -67.87 -6.40
C ASP A 1022 -21.02 -68.03 -5.12
N ILE A 1023 -20.02 -68.91 -5.12
CA ILE A 1023 -19.21 -69.19 -3.93
C ILE A 1023 -18.36 -67.99 -3.50
N PHE A 1024 -17.94 -67.14 -4.44
CA PHE A 1024 -17.21 -65.92 -4.12
C PHE A 1024 -18.04 -64.86 -3.37
N VAL A 1025 -19.37 -65.02 -3.28
CA VAL A 1025 -20.25 -64.16 -2.47
C VAL A 1025 -20.23 -64.58 -0.99
N ASP A 1026 -19.67 -65.75 -0.65
CA ASP A 1026 -19.50 -66.19 0.73
C ASP A 1026 -18.01 -66.45 1.03
N PRO A 1027 -17.26 -65.43 1.52
CA PRO A 1027 -15.81 -65.54 1.68
C PRO A 1027 -15.40 -66.59 2.72
N VAL A 1028 -16.25 -66.87 3.72
CA VAL A 1028 -16.01 -67.89 4.75
C VAL A 1028 -16.13 -69.30 4.13
N LEU A 1029 -17.16 -69.56 3.31
CA LEU A 1029 -17.28 -70.82 2.57
C LEU A 1029 -16.17 -70.95 1.51
N HIS A 1030 -15.89 -69.89 0.76
CA HIS A 1030 -14.86 -69.89 -0.28
C HIS A 1030 -13.46 -70.20 0.28
N THR A 1031 -13.08 -69.58 1.41
CA THR A 1031 -11.79 -69.88 2.06
C THR A 1031 -11.75 -71.30 2.62
N ALA A 1032 -12.83 -71.79 3.25
CA ALA A 1032 -12.93 -73.17 3.72
C ALA A 1032 -12.82 -74.21 2.59
N CYS A 1033 -13.33 -73.91 1.39
CA CYS A 1033 -13.32 -74.80 0.22
C CYS A 1033 -12.22 -74.52 -0.81
N ALA A 1034 -11.32 -73.55 -0.59
CA ALA A 1034 -10.36 -73.09 -1.60
C ALA A 1034 -9.47 -74.22 -2.19
N LEU A 1035 -9.05 -75.17 -1.35
CA LEU A 1035 -8.27 -76.34 -1.79
C LEU A 1035 -9.13 -77.34 -2.56
N ASP A 1036 -10.37 -77.59 -2.15
CA ASP A 1036 -11.27 -78.48 -2.87
C ASP A 1036 -11.68 -77.92 -4.23
N ILE A 1037 -11.90 -76.60 -4.35
CA ILE A 1037 -12.10 -75.94 -5.65
C ILE A 1037 -10.89 -76.18 -6.56
N LYS A 1038 -9.68 -76.00 -6.04
CA LYS A 1038 -8.41 -76.18 -6.77
C LYS A 1038 -8.14 -77.64 -7.18
N HIS A 1039 -8.68 -78.63 -6.47
CA HIS A 1039 -8.43 -80.05 -6.74
C HIS A 1039 -9.58 -80.76 -7.48
N GLN A 1040 -10.83 -80.41 -7.22
CA GLN A 1040 -12.02 -81.06 -7.80
C GLN A 1040 -12.67 -80.23 -8.92
N CYS A 1041 -12.72 -78.90 -8.74
CA CYS A 1041 -13.42 -77.98 -9.65
C CYS A 1041 -12.47 -77.19 -10.57
N ALA A 1042 -11.20 -77.60 -10.70
CA ALA A 1042 -10.13 -76.85 -11.36
C ALA A 1042 -10.41 -76.50 -12.84
N ALA A 1043 -11.14 -77.37 -13.55
CA ALA A 1043 -11.51 -77.17 -14.96
C ALA A 1043 -12.75 -76.27 -15.16
N ILE A 1044 -13.42 -75.86 -14.08
CA ILE A 1044 -14.69 -75.15 -14.12
C ILE A 1044 -14.43 -73.65 -13.91
N PRO A 1045 -14.75 -72.77 -14.89
CA PRO A 1045 -14.47 -71.35 -14.77
C PRO A 1045 -15.34 -70.69 -13.68
N PRO A 1046 -14.77 -69.78 -12.87
CA PRO A 1046 -15.49 -69.06 -11.82
C PRO A 1046 -16.62 -68.20 -12.40
N GLY A 1047 -17.59 -67.79 -11.57
CA GLY A 1047 -18.76 -67.04 -12.02
C GLY A 1047 -19.98 -67.93 -12.33
N ARG A 1048 -21.18 -67.34 -12.16
CA ARG A 1048 -22.50 -67.95 -12.36
C ARG A 1048 -22.75 -69.22 -11.54
N GLY A 1049 -22.11 -69.32 -10.38
CA GLY A 1049 -22.30 -70.42 -9.43
C GLY A 1049 -21.76 -71.77 -9.90
N ARG A 1050 -21.03 -71.84 -11.02
CA ARG A 1050 -20.56 -73.11 -11.60
C ARG A 1050 -19.68 -73.91 -10.64
N GLN A 1051 -18.79 -73.22 -9.91
CA GLN A 1051 -17.95 -73.85 -8.87
C GLN A 1051 -18.75 -74.22 -7.61
N MET A 1052 -19.83 -73.50 -7.29
CA MET A 1052 -20.76 -73.88 -6.21
C MET A 1052 -21.51 -75.17 -6.57
N SER A 1053 -22.04 -75.29 -7.80
CA SER A 1053 -22.69 -76.51 -8.28
C SER A 1053 -21.73 -77.71 -8.26
N CYS A 1054 -20.50 -77.53 -8.74
CA CYS A 1054 -19.45 -78.55 -8.66
C CYS A 1054 -19.23 -79.06 -7.23
N LEU A 1055 -19.14 -78.17 -6.24
CA LEU A 1055 -18.97 -78.57 -4.84
C LEU A 1055 -20.22 -79.26 -4.27
N MET A 1056 -21.43 -78.82 -4.64
CA MET A 1056 -22.68 -79.49 -4.25
C MET A 1056 -22.83 -80.89 -4.86
N GLU A 1057 -22.34 -81.10 -6.09
CA GLU A 1057 -22.26 -82.42 -6.74
C GLU A 1057 -21.18 -83.29 -6.08
N ALA A 1058 -19.98 -82.74 -5.83
CA ALA A 1058 -18.88 -83.41 -5.15
C ALA A 1058 -19.18 -83.79 -3.68
N LEU A 1059 -20.11 -83.08 -3.02
CA LEU A 1059 -20.63 -83.43 -1.71
C LEU A 1059 -21.55 -84.67 -1.75
N GLN A 1060 -22.22 -84.91 -2.87
CA GLN A 1060 -23.16 -86.02 -3.08
C GLN A 1060 -22.46 -87.29 -3.61
N ASP A 1061 -21.39 -87.16 -4.41
CA ASP A 1061 -20.61 -88.32 -4.84
C ASP A 1061 -19.77 -88.91 -3.70
N LYS A 1062 -20.10 -90.15 -3.31
CA LYS A 1062 -19.38 -90.94 -2.30
C LYS A 1062 -17.94 -91.26 -2.67
N ARG A 1063 -17.51 -91.04 -3.92
CA ARG A 1063 -16.15 -91.24 -4.41
C ARG A 1063 -15.25 -90.02 -4.14
N VAL A 1064 -15.83 -88.83 -4.00
CA VAL A 1064 -15.08 -87.59 -3.76
C VAL A 1064 -15.02 -87.32 -2.26
N ARG A 1065 -13.86 -86.85 -1.78
CA ARG A 1065 -13.65 -86.52 -0.37
C ARG A 1065 -13.16 -85.09 -0.22
N LEU A 1066 -14.12 -84.18 -0.09
CA LEU A 1066 -13.90 -82.79 0.33
C LEU A 1066 -13.20 -82.73 1.69
N GLN A 1067 -12.49 -81.64 1.97
CA GLN A 1067 -11.87 -81.37 3.26
C GLN A 1067 -12.92 -81.25 4.38
N PRO A 1068 -12.59 -81.59 5.64
CA PRO A 1068 -13.57 -81.62 6.73
C PRO A 1068 -14.31 -80.30 6.95
N GLU A 1069 -13.61 -79.16 6.91
CA GLU A 1069 -14.24 -77.85 7.14
C GLU A 1069 -15.06 -77.39 5.92
N CYS A 1070 -14.57 -77.56 4.69
CA CYS A 1070 -15.37 -77.34 3.48
C CYS A 1070 -16.66 -78.16 3.50
N LYS A 1071 -16.55 -79.47 3.75
CA LYS A 1071 -17.69 -80.38 3.83
C LYS A 1071 -18.71 -79.94 4.88
N LYS A 1072 -18.24 -79.53 6.06
CA LYS A 1072 -19.09 -79.04 7.15
C LYS A 1072 -19.80 -77.74 6.75
N ARG A 1073 -19.05 -76.69 6.39
CA ARG A 1073 -19.61 -75.37 6.03
C ARG A 1073 -20.56 -75.46 4.85
N LEU A 1074 -20.26 -76.27 3.83
CA LEU A 1074 -21.12 -76.47 2.68
C LEU A 1074 -22.44 -77.17 3.05
N GLN A 1075 -22.41 -78.15 3.96
CA GLN A 1075 -23.61 -78.79 4.50
C GLN A 1075 -24.44 -77.79 5.33
N ASP A 1076 -23.80 -77.06 6.25
CA ASP A 1076 -24.45 -76.02 7.07
C ASP A 1076 -25.17 -74.99 6.18
N ARG A 1077 -24.53 -74.56 5.08
CA ARG A 1077 -25.11 -73.63 4.08
C ARG A 1077 -26.26 -74.24 3.29
N ILE A 1078 -26.18 -75.50 2.88
CA ILE A 1078 -27.29 -76.20 2.21
C ILE A 1078 -28.54 -76.22 3.10
N ASP A 1079 -28.37 -76.49 4.39
CA ASP A 1079 -29.49 -76.50 5.34
C ASP A 1079 -30.04 -75.09 5.64
N MET A 1080 -29.17 -74.07 5.70
CA MET A 1080 -29.58 -72.65 5.75
C MET A 1080 -30.36 -72.22 4.50
N TRP A 1081 -29.92 -72.58 3.29
CA TRP A 1081 -30.64 -72.28 2.04
C TRP A 1081 -31.98 -73.02 1.96
N ASN A 1082 -32.04 -74.27 2.44
CA ASN A 1082 -33.26 -75.06 2.54
C ASN A 1082 -34.26 -74.49 3.56
N TYR A 1083 -33.78 -73.81 4.62
CA TYR A 1083 -34.61 -73.05 5.54
C TYR A 1083 -35.11 -71.75 4.89
N ALA A 1084 -34.21 -70.96 4.29
CA ALA A 1084 -34.56 -69.69 3.63
C ALA A 1084 -35.62 -69.89 2.53
N ALA A 1085 -35.50 -70.94 1.71
CA ALA A 1085 -36.48 -71.28 0.66
C ALA A 1085 -37.87 -71.66 1.20
N LYS A 1086 -38.00 -72.06 2.47
CA LYS A 1086 -39.29 -72.36 3.13
C LYS A 1086 -39.92 -71.15 3.82
N VAL A 1087 -39.12 -70.11 4.11
CA VAL A 1087 -39.51 -68.97 4.96
C VAL A 1087 -39.60 -67.66 4.17
N ALA A 1088 -39.01 -67.58 2.96
CA ALA A 1088 -39.14 -66.43 2.07
C ALA A 1088 -40.62 -66.11 1.79
N PRO A 1089 -41.06 -64.84 1.92
CA PRO A 1089 -42.44 -64.44 1.61
C PRO A 1089 -42.69 -64.46 0.10
N ALA A 1090 -43.90 -64.87 -0.31
CA ALA A 1090 -44.34 -64.75 -1.70
C ALA A 1090 -44.69 -63.29 -2.04
N GLU A 1091 -43.83 -62.60 -2.80
CA GLU A 1091 -44.05 -61.20 -3.22
C GLU A 1091 -44.92 -61.06 -4.49
N GLY A 1092 -45.44 -62.16 -5.05
CA GLY A 1092 -46.35 -62.14 -6.19
C GLY A 1092 -47.16 -63.42 -6.41
N PHE A 1093 -48.17 -63.36 -7.28
CA PHE A 1093 -49.08 -64.49 -7.56
C PHE A 1093 -48.40 -65.76 -8.06
N SER A 1094 -47.28 -65.64 -8.79
CA SER A 1094 -46.39 -66.77 -9.16
C SER A 1094 -45.97 -67.56 -7.94
N ASP A 1095 -45.41 -66.85 -6.97
CA ASP A 1095 -44.70 -67.44 -5.84
C ASP A 1095 -45.70 -67.88 -4.77
N LEU A 1096 -46.84 -67.17 -4.67
CA LEU A 1096 -47.99 -67.58 -3.87
C LEU A 1096 -48.60 -68.88 -4.41
N ALA A 1097 -48.74 -69.03 -5.73
CA ALA A 1097 -49.18 -70.29 -6.34
C ALA A 1097 -48.16 -71.41 -6.09
N MET A 1098 -46.86 -71.12 -6.14
CA MET A 1098 -45.81 -72.10 -5.85
C MET A 1098 -45.77 -72.52 -4.36
N GLN A 1099 -46.02 -71.59 -3.43
CA GLN A 1099 -46.18 -71.89 -2.00
C GLN A 1099 -47.46 -72.70 -1.73
N VAL A 1100 -48.59 -72.35 -2.37
CA VAL A 1100 -49.83 -73.13 -2.26
C VAL A 1100 -49.65 -74.53 -2.83
N MET A 1101 -48.88 -74.72 -3.90
CA MET A 1101 -48.61 -76.03 -4.51
C MET A 1101 -47.58 -76.88 -3.75
N THR A 1102 -46.67 -76.27 -2.99
CA THR A 1102 -45.70 -76.97 -2.11
C THR A 1102 -46.22 -77.19 -0.69
N SER A 1103 -47.28 -76.49 -0.27
CA SER A 1103 -47.93 -76.66 1.02
C SER A 1103 -48.43 -78.10 1.26
N PRO A 1104 -48.26 -78.67 2.48
CA PRO A 1104 -48.87 -79.95 2.82
C PRO A 1104 -50.41 -79.90 2.81
N SER A 1105 -51.02 -78.72 2.95
CA SER A 1105 -52.48 -78.51 2.89
C SER A 1105 -52.99 -78.07 1.51
N LYS A 1106 -52.19 -78.19 0.45
CA LYS A 1106 -52.52 -77.73 -0.91
C LYS A 1106 -53.90 -78.16 -1.42
N THR A 1107 -54.31 -79.39 -1.15
CA THR A 1107 -55.63 -79.94 -1.55
C THR A 1107 -56.79 -79.21 -0.86
N TYR A 1108 -56.63 -78.87 0.43
CA TYR A 1108 -57.62 -78.07 1.16
C TYR A 1108 -57.67 -76.63 0.65
N ILE A 1109 -56.52 -75.99 0.44
CA ILE A 1109 -56.45 -74.60 -0.05
C ILE A 1109 -57.07 -74.48 -1.45
N LEU A 1110 -56.70 -75.38 -2.37
CA LEU A 1110 -57.27 -75.40 -3.73
C LEU A 1110 -58.77 -75.73 -3.73
N ALA A 1111 -59.25 -76.61 -2.85
CA ALA A 1111 -60.67 -76.89 -2.69
C ALA A 1111 -61.45 -75.67 -2.19
N MET A 1112 -60.92 -74.93 -1.21
CA MET A 1112 -61.56 -73.71 -0.69
C MET A 1112 -61.57 -72.58 -1.71
N ILE A 1113 -60.51 -72.41 -2.51
CA ILE A 1113 -60.47 -71.45 -3.64
C ILE A 1113 -61.49 -71.86 -4.71
N GLY A 1114 -61.55 -73.15 -5.08
CA GLY A 1114 -62.55 -73.65 -6.02
C GLY A 1114 -63.98 -73.41 -5.54
N LEU A 1115 -64.26 -73.69 -4.26
CA LEU A 1115 -65.57 -73.48 -3.64
C LEU A 1115 -65.98 -71.99 -3.68
N SER A 1116 -65.08 -71.06 -3.37
CA SER A 1116 -65.38 -69.62 -3.40
C SER A 1116 -65.61 -69.11 -4.82
N VAL A 1117 -64.89 -69.61 -5.83
CA VAL A 1117 -65.16 -69.33 -7.25
C VAL A 1117 -66.53 -69.89 -7.68
N CYS A 1118 -66.89 -71.10 -7.25
CA CYS A 1118 -68.22 -71.67 -7.51
C CYS A 1118 -69.35 -70.84 -6.85
N ILE A 1119 -69.15 -70.37 -5.61
CA ILE A 1119 -70.11 -69.50 -4.91
C ILE A 1119 -70.26 -68.15 -5.64
N LEU A 1120 -69.15 -67.52 -6.05
CA LEU A 1120 -69.18 -66.28 -6.83
C LEU A 1120 -69.86 -66.46 -8.19
N PHE A 1121 -69.64 -67.59 -8.87
CA PHE A 1121 -70.30 -67.92 -10.13
C PHE A 1121 -71.81 -68.14 -9.95
N LEU A 1122 -72.23 -68.85 -8.90
CA LEU A 1122 -73.64 -69.03 -8.55
C LEU A 1122 -74.30 -67.70 -8.19
N PHE A 1123 -73.63 -66.85 -7.41
CA PHE A 1123 -74.14 -65.52 -7.05
C PHE A 1123 -74.25 -64.61 -8.28
N GLY A 1124 -73.27 -64.66 -9.19
CA GLY A 1124 -73.28 -63.96 -10.48
C GLY A 1124 -74.41 -64.44 -11.40
N LEU A 1125 -74.68 -65.75 -11.47
CA LEU A 1125 -75.82 -66.30 -12.20
C LEU A 1125 -77.18 -65.89 -11.62
N MET A 1126 -77.29 -65.78 -10.29
CA MET A 1126 -78.51 -65.31 -9.62
C MET A 1126 -78.72 -63.81 -9.85
N CYS A 1127 -77.69 -62.98 -9.66
CA CYS A 1127 -77.74 -61.55 -9.95
C CYS A 1127 -78.03 -61.28 -11.44
N GLY A 1128 -77.40 -62.02 -12.35
CA GLY A 1128 -77.62 -61.94 -13.79
C GLY A 1128 -79.03 -62.37 -14.25
N ARG A 1129 -79.75 -63.17 -13.44
CA ARG A 1129 -81.19 -63.46 -13.65
C ARG A 1129 -82.09 -62.36 -13.10
N ILE A 1130 -81.70 -61.72 -12.00
CA ILE A 1130 -82.44 -60.58 -11.41
C ILE A 1130 -82.35 -59.36 -12.33
N THR A 1131 -81.17 -59.00 -12.81
CA THR A 1131 -80.99 -57.87 -13.75
C THR A 1131 -81.70 -58.08 -15.08
N LYS A 1132 -81.77 -59.33 -15.58
CA LYS A 1132 -82.55 -59.67 -16.78
C LYS A 1132 -84.06 -59.47 -16.60
N ARG A 1133 -84.63 -59.68 -15.41
CA ARG A 1133 -86.05 -59.39 -15.14
C ARG A 1133 -86.31 -57.88 -15.05
N LEU A 1134 -85.46 -57.14 -14.35
CA LEU A 1134 -85.59 -55.68 -14.23
C LEU A 1134 -85.50 -54.96 -15.58
N MET A 1135 -84.61 -55.41 -16.49
CA MET A 1135 -84.56 -54.89 -17.87
C MET A 1135 -85.79 -55.23 -18.73
N GLN A 1136 -86.63 -56.18 -18.30
CA GLN A 1136 -87.83 -56.58 -19.03
C GLN A 1136 -89.05 -55.77 -18.55
N GLU A 1137 -89.20 -55.57 -17.24
CA GLU A 1137 -90.24 -54.69 -16.66
C GLU A 1137 -90.03 -53.20 -17.02
N GLN A 1138 -88.80 -52.76 -17.30
CA GLN A 1138 -88.52 -51.42 -17.87
C GLN A 1138 -88.67 -51.33 -19.40
N LYS A 1139 -89.19 -52.37 -20.07
CA LYS A 1139 -89.40 -52.37 -21.53
C LYS A 1139 -90.86 -52.46 -21.97
N ASP A 1140 -91.75 -52.83 -21.05
CA ASP A 1140 -93.21 -52.81 -21.20
C ASP A 1140 -93.84 -51.61 -20.44
N ARG A 1141 -93.09 -50.50 -20.35
CA ARG A 1141 -93.49 -49.17 -19.84
C ARG A 1141 -92.91 -48.08 -20.73
#